data_AF-A0A6A0H1R0-F1
#
_entry.id   AF-A0A6A0H1R0-F1
#
_cell.length_a   1.000
_cell.length_b   1.000
_cell.length_c   1.000
_cell.angle_alpha   90.00
_cell.angle_beta   90.00
_cell.angle_gamma   90.00
#
_symmetry.space_group_name_H-M   'P 1'
#
loop_
_entity.id
_entity.type
_entity.pdbx_description
1 polymer ?
#
loop_
_entity_poly.entity_id
_entity_poly.type
_entity_poly.pdbx_seq_one_letter_code
_entity_poly.pdbx_strand_id
1 'polypeptide(L)'
;MKAAPQKSSPDVNEDNKGGVDVLPAREEGEGGEGCPDTRTEGDGASVTDIALLDAADQVVSVLLVPSVTIRAALCTVLVLHTTDARSCADNDVRALPAAAENAAARSPDVGDREAKPVETPSSSATVTRIPSQESLAAVNAVENEGKLSHVLQKDAFLVFRSLCKLSMKPLPEAPDPKSHELRSKILSLEMLLSIVQNAGPVFRSHDTFSTAVKQYLCVALSKNGVSPIPEVFHLSLALFVALLSNFKAHLKMQIEVFFKEIFLNILEAGSSSFQHKWMVIQALTRICADAQSVVDIYVNYDCDLSAANIFERLINDLSKIAQGGQPGEYGTSAAGQEQSMRLKGLECLVSTLKCMVEWSKDLYINPNTLSNLSEWHTSTPTLSPTSLSWACFLAAFSVGLQEGDDAEVAALCLDGLRCAIRIACVFHMETERDAFVQCLARFTLLTANSPLTEMKAKNVDCIKTLITVAHTDGNYLGKSWLEILKCISQLELAQLIGTGVKPQYIRHAGLKMTNDSSNFLDSFPEFISGEQKKLAHIKESMGETSSQSVVVAVDRIFTGSTRLDGDAVVHFVTALCQVSLDELSAATPRMFSLQKIVEISYYNMGRIRLQWSRIWEVLGGHFNKVGCNPNEDIAVFAVDSLRQLAMKFIEKGEFSNFRFQKEFLRPFEHIMKRNRSLMIKDMVVRCITQMVNSQASNVKSGWKNIFSVFHLAASDNDENIVEMAFDTTKEIICKYYHVDFFIYSLKSSFYLL
;
A
#
# COMPACT_ATOMS: atom_id res chain seq x y z
N MET A 1 20.82 17.83 61.46
CA MET A 1 20.61 18.69 62.65
C MET A 1 19.92 19.97 62.19
N LYS A 2 18.74 20.32 62.75
CA LYS A 2 18.02 21.62 62.55
C LYS A 2 17.62 21.95 61.09
N ALA A 3 16.63 22.79 60.80
CA ALA A 3 15.37 23.11 61.50
C ALA A 3 14.43 23.82 60.48
N ALA A 4 13.11 23.81 60.71
CA ALA A 4 12.20 24.78 60.11
C ALA A 4 12.31 26.14 60.85
N PRO A 5 11.82 27.26 60.26
CA PRO A 5 10.48 27.73 60.64
C PRO A 5 9.67 28.42 59.51
N GLN A 6 8.44 28.82 59.85
CA GLN A 6 7.44 29.52 59.01
C GLN A 6 7.63 31.05 59.00
N LYS A 7 7.02 31.73 58.00
CA LYS A 7 6.38 33.10 57.98
C LYS A 7 6.28 33.62 56.53
N SER A 8 5.39 34.54 56.12
CA SER A 8 4.06 34.99 56.58
C SER A 8 3.48 36.02 55.57
N SER A 9 2.15 36.13 55.41
CA SER A 9 1.46 37.17 54.60
C SER A 9 1.63 38.60 55.18
N PRO A 10 1.40 39.67 54.39
CA PRO A 10 0.06 40.27 54.15
C PRO A 10 -0.28 40.44 52.65
N ASP A 11 -1.52 40.64 52.14
CA ASP A 11 -2.78 41.35 52.55
C ASP A 11 -2.93 42.81 52.06
N VAL A 12 -4.20 43.26 51.91
CA VAL A 12 -4.77 44.51 51.31
C VAL A 12 -5.13 44.38 49.80
N ASN A 13 -6.41 44.34 49.34
CA ASN A 13 -7.58 45.27 49.41
C ASN A 13 -7.45 46.50 48.47
N GLU A 14 -8.49 47.16 47.92
CA GLU A 14 -9.98 47.11 47.93
C GLU A 14 -10.47 47.83 46.62
N ASP A 15 -11.71 47.95 46.12
CA ASP A 15 -13.11 47.55 46.43
C ASP A 15 -13.81 47.56 45.01
N ASN A 16 -14.37 46.46 44.43
CA ASN A 16 -15.66 45.78 44.70
C ASN A 16 -16.89 46.46 44.02
N LYS A 17 -18.06 45.77 44.05
CA LYS A 17 -19.42 46.22 43.64
C LYS A 17 -19.64 46.36 42.11
N GLY A 18 -20.73 45.90 41.50
CA GLY A 18 -21.90 45.08 41.89
C GLY A 18 -22.69 44.75 40.59
N GLY A 19 -23.51 43.71 40.42
CA GLY A 19 -24.56 43.17 41.33
C GLY A 19 -25.95 43.66 40.87
N VAL A 20 -27.09 42.94 40.95
CA VAL A 20 -27.45 41.61 41.47
C VAL A 20 -28.79 41.15 40.80
N ASP A 21 -28.96 39.84 40.55
CA ASP A 21 -30.19 39.02 40.30
C ASP A 21 -31.31 39.41 39.29
N VAL A 22 -31.98 38.38 38.75
CA VAL A 22 -33.45 38.06 38.89
C VAL A 22 -33.98 37.20 37.71
N LEU A 23 -34.69 36.11 38.02
CA LEU A 23 -35.50 35.22 37.12
C LEU A 23 -36.99 35.68 37.14
N PRO A 24 -37.97 35.21 36.31
CA PRO A 24 -38.03 33.99 35.48
C PRO A 24 -38.82 34.11 34.12
N ALA A 25 -39.36 32.97 33.62
CA ALA A 25 -40.62 32.78 32.84
C ALA A 25 -40.71 33.01 31.30
N ARG A 26 -40.60 31.91 30.53
CA ARG A 26 -41.66 31.16 29.80
C ARG A 26 -42.87 31.88 29.13
N GLU A 27 -43.02 31.64 27.82
CA GLU A 27 -44.24 31.40 26.96
C GLU A 27 -43.68 30.83 25.61
N GLU A 28 -44.18 29.83 24.85
CA GLU A 28 -45.53 29.38 24.39
C GLU A 28 -46.12 30.25 23.25
N GLY A 29 -46.62 29.76 22.09
CA GLY A 29 -46.71 28.41 21.45
C GLY A 29 -46.62 28.57 19.89
N GLU A 30 -47.33 27.88 18.98
CA GLU A 30 -48.19 26.67 18.98
C GLU A 30 -48.52 26.23 17.50
N GLY A 31 -48.91 24.97 17.26
CA GLY A 31 -49.57 24.48 16.01
C GLY A 31 -48.71 24.23 14.75
N GLY A 32 -49.09 23.36 13.79
CA GLY A 32 -50.18 22.37 13.80
C GLY A 32 -50.44 21.66 12.45
N GLU A 33 -50.75 20.35 12.51
CA GLU A 33 -51.48 19.50 11.52
C GLU A 33 -50.95 19.34 10.05
N GLY A 34 -51.52 18.37 9.31
CA GLY A 34 -51.56 18.46 7.82
C GLY A 34 -51.10 17.28 6.94
N CYS A 35 -51.28 16.01 7.31
CA CYS A 35 -51.16 14.89 6.33
C CYS A 35 -52.54 14.44 5.81
N PRO A 36 -52.72 14.26 4.49
CA PRO A 36 -53.86 13.53 3.94
C PRO A 36 -53.42 12.37 3.00
N ASP A 37 -53.52 11.13 3.49
CA ASP A 37 -53.64 9.94 2.64
C ASP A 37 -55.06 9.86 2.05
N THR A 38 -55.23 9.44 0.78
CA THR A 38 -56.21 8.40 0.39
C THR A 38 -56.14 7.94 -1.09
N ARG A 39 -55.72 6.68 -1.27
CA ARG A 39 -56.30 5.61 -2.15
C ARG A 39 -56.84 5.92 -3.55
N THR A 40 -56.28 5.20 -4.54
CA THR A 40 -56.95 4.12 -5.34
C THR A 40 -55.83 3.41 -6.13
N GLU A 41 -55.54 2.11 -5.95
CA GLU A 41 -56.20 0.91 -6.49
C GLU A 41 -56.29 0.86 -8.04
N GLY A 42 -55.66 -0.16 -8.64
CA GLY A 42 -55.70 -0.47 -10.08
C GLY A 42 -54.54 -1.40 -10.55
N ASP A 43 -54.87 -2.58 -11.05
CA ASP A 43 -53.91 -3.64 -11.46
C ASP A 43 -53.00 -3.28 -12.64
N GLY A 44 -51.82 -3.94 -12.74
CA GLY A 44 -50.88 -3.73 -13.85
C GLY A 44 -49.63 -4.63 -13.89
N ALA A 45 -49.74 -5.93 -13.57
CA ALA A 45 -48.58 -6.83 -13.57
C ALA A 45 -48.15 -7.23 -15.00
N SER A 46 -46.97 -6.75 -15.46
CA SER A 46 -46.40 -7.14 -16.77
C SER A 46 -44.88 -7.35 -16.76
N VAL A 47 -44.48 -8.60 -16.55
CA VAL A 47 -43.34 -9.30 -17.20
C VAL A 47 -42.03 -8.50 -17.43
N THR A 48 -41.09 -8.57 -16.46
CA THR A 48 -39.63 -8.63 -16.75
C THR A 48 -38.77 -9.34 -15.68
N ASP A 49 -39.29 -9.65 -14.48
CA ASP A 49 -38.49 -10.18 -13.35
C ASP A 49 -38.54 -11.71 -13.14
N ILE A 50 -38.59 -12.51 -14.22
CA ILE A 50 -38.41 -13.97 -14.17
C ILE A 50 -37.29 -14.39 -15.14
N ALA A 51 -36.09 -13.86 -14.89
CA ALA A 51 -34.85 -14.23 -15.58
C ALA A 51 -33.60 -14.17 -14.66
N LEU A 52 -33.77 -13.93 -13.36
CA LEU A 52 -32.68 -13.65 -12.40
C LEU A 52 -32.56 -14.67 -11.26
N LEU A 53 -33.38 -15.73 -11.26
CA LEU A 53 -33.37 -16.81 -10.24
C LEU A 53 -33.07 -18.21 -10.81
N ASP A 54 -32.98 -18.38 -12.13
CA ASP A 54 -32.68 -19.67 -12.78
C ASP A 54 -31.19 -19.81 -13.20
N ALA A 55 -30.37 -18.81 -12.88
CA ALA A 55 -28.92 -18.82 -13.11
C ALA A 55 -28.09 -19.24 -11.87
N ALA A 56 -28.73 -19.34 -10.70
CA ALA A 56 -28.06 -19.63 -9.43
C ALA A 56 -27.92 -21.14 -9.13
N ASP A 57 -28.82 -21.98 -9.63
CA ASP A 57 -28.98 -23.36 -9.14
C ASP A 57 -28.40 -24.46 -10.07
N GLN A 58 -27.90 -24.08 -11.27
CA GLN A 58 -27.26 -25.03 -12.20
C GLN A 58 -25.72 -25.11 -12.10
N VAL A 59 -25.09 -24.30 -11.24
CA VAL A 59 -23.60 -24.28 -11.08
C VAL A 59 -23.12 -25.25 -9.99
N VAL A 60 -24.01 -25.72 -9.12
CA VAL A 60 -23.66 -26.40 -7.85
C VAL A 60 -23.23 -27.88 -8.01
N SER A 61 -23.41 -28.50 -9.19
CA SER A 61 -23.21 -29.95 -9.39
C SER A 61 -22.01 -30.37 -10.27
N VAL A 62 -21.08 -29.47 -10.63
CA VAL A 62 -19.81 -29.86 -11.27
C VAL A 62 -18.66 -29.79 -10.26
N LEU A 63 -18.30 -30.97 -9.74
CA LEU A 63 -17.24 -31.16 -8.77
C LEU A 63 -15.86 -30.67 -9.27
N LEU A 64 -15.08 -30.09 -8.35
CA LEU A 64 -13.62 -29.91 -8.45
C LEU A 64 -13.13 -29.21 -9.74
N VAL A 65 -13.51 -27.94 -9.93
CA VAL A 65 -12.92 -27.05 -10.95
C VAL A 65 -11.38 -27.01 -10.79
N PRO A 66 -10.59 -27.56 -11.74
CA PRO A 66 -9.16 -27.70 -11.55
C PRO A 66 -8.43 -26.50 -12.17
N SER A 67 -7.92 -25.57 -11.35
CA SER A 67 -6.89 -24.56 -11.71
C SER A 67 -7.18 -23.57 -12.87
N VAL A 68 -8.26 -23.74 -13.66
CA VAL A 68 -8.45 -23.06 -14.95
C VAL A 68 -9.36 -21.82 -14.91
N THR A 69 -10.42 -21.78 -14.10
CA THR A 69 -11.37 -20.64 -14.16
C THR A 69 -10.82 -19.35 -13.54
N ILE A 70 -10.01 -19.44 -12.48
CA ILE A 70 -9.28 -18.27 -11.94
C ILE A 70 -8.11 -17.89 -12.88
N ARG A 71 -7.56 -18.87 -13.62
CA ARG A 71 -6.74 -18.62 -14.81
C ARG A 71 -7.51 -17.90 -15.93
N ALA A 72 -8.83 -18.02 -16.06
CA ALA A 72 -9.57 -17.24 -17.07
C ALA A 72 -9.50 -15.73 -16.75
N ALA A 73 -9.59 -15.35 -15.48
CA ALA A 73 -9.40 -13.96 -15.05
C ALA A 73 -7.93 -13.50 -15.12
N LEU A 74 -6.99 -14.26 -14.53
CA LEU A 74 -5.58 -13.85 -14.38
C LEU A 74 -4.66 -14.21 -15.55
N CYS A 75 -5.06 -15.13 -16.45
CA CYS A 75 -4.21 -15.66 -17.52
C CYS A 75 -4.64 -15.18 -18.93
N THR A 76 -5.85 -14.62 -19.09
CA THR A 76 -6.18 -13.78 -20.27
C THR A 76 -5.19 -12.60 -20.40
N VAL A 77 -4.60 -12.19 -19.29
CA VAL A 77 -3.53 -11.17 -19.18
C VAL A 77 -2.13 -11.70 -19.58
N LEU A 78 -1.92 -13.03 -19.66
CA LEU A 78 -0.59 -13.65 -19.76
C LEU A 78 -0.38 -14.64 -20.92
N VAL A 79 -1.39 -14.95 -21.74
CA VAL A 79 -1.26 -15.91 -22.87
C VAL A 79 -1.44 -15.24 -24.25
N LEU A 80 -0.53 -14.31 -24.58
CA LEU A 80 -0.29 -13.86 -25.96
C LEU A 80 1.15 -14.05 -26.44
N HIS A 81 2.03 -14.67 -25.64
CA HIS A 81 3.40 -15.04 -26.04
C HIS A 81 3.79 -16.43 -25.52
N THR A 82 3.18 -17.50 -26.04
CA THR A 82 3.75 -18.88 -25.97
C THR A 82 3.14 -19.90 -26.96
N THR A 83 2.76 -19.49 -28.18
CA THR A 83 2.27 -20.43 -29.21
C THR A 83 2.70 -20.01 -30.62
N ASP A 84 3.97 -20.29 -30.96
CA ASP A 84 4.45 -20.24 -32.36
C ASP A 84 5.29 -21.50 -32.68
N ALA A 85 4.61 -22.66 -32.73
CA ALA A 85 5.13 -23.91 -33.27
C ALA A 85 4.02 -24.97 -33.49
N ARG A 86 3.71 -25.27 -34.77
CA ARG A 86 3.02 -26.49 -35.27
C ARG A 86 1.51 -26.60 -34.92
N SER A 87 0.53 -26.55 -35.84
CA SER A 87 0.24 -27.42 -37.02
C SER A 87 -0.19 -28.85 -36.61
N CYS A 88 -1.33 -29.44 -37.01
CA CYS A 88 -2.23 -29.24 -38.17
C CYS A 88 -3.70 -29.70 -37.91
N ALA A 89 -4.58 -29.42 -38.89
CA ALA A 89 -5.77 -30.22 -39.32
C ALA A 89 -7.09 -30.20 -38.52
N ASP A 90 -7.99 -29.30 -38.92
CA ASP A 90 -9.30 -29.53 -39.58
C ASP A 90 -10.37 -30.53 -39.06
N ASN A 91 -11.62 -30.04 -39.11
CA ASN A 91 -12.93 -30.74 -39.19
C ASN A 91 -13.45 -31.44 -37.91
N ASP A 92 -14.77 -31.57 -37.66
CA ASP A 92 -15.96 -31.31 -38.52
C ASP A 92 -17.18 -30.78 -37.71
N VAL A 93 -18.33 -30.53 -38.37
CA VAL A 93 -19.50 -29.79 -37.83
C VAL A 93 -20.82 -30.61 -37.90
N ARG A 94 -21.79 -30.32 -36.99
CA ARG A 94 -23.23 -30.79 -36.87
C ARG A 94 -23.49 -31.83 -35.76
N ALA A 95 -24.68 -31.96 -35.13
CA ALA A 95 -25.88 -31.09 -35.01
C ALA A 95 -26.83 -31.57 -33.86
N LEU A 96 -27.83 -30.74 -33.51
CA LEU A 96 -29.04 -31.04 -32.70
C LEU A 96 -30.21 -31.55 -33.62
N PRO A 97 -31.46 -31.91 -33.16
CA PRO A 97 -32.10 -31.75 -31.82
C PRO A 97 -33.05 -32.91 -31.33
N ALA A 98 -33.76 -32.67 -30.20
CA ALA A 98 -35.15 -33.11 -29.85
C ALA A 98 -35.47 -34.61 -29.56
N ALA A 99 -36.55 -35.02 -28.86
CA ALA A 99 -37.46 -34.42 -27.82
C ALA A 99 -38.47 -35.51 -27.29
N ALA A 100 -39.41 -35.13 -26.39
CA ALA A 100 -40.58 -35.90 -25.84
C ALA A 100 -40.25 -37.01 -24.80
N GLU A 101 -40.84 -37.09 -23.57
CA GLU A 101 -42.25 -37.13 -23.08
C GLU A 101 -42.89 -38.56 -23.11
N ASN A 102 -43.80 -39.02 -22.20
CA ASN A 102 -44.54 -38.39 -21.08
C ASN A 102 -45.07 -39.43 -20.01
N ALA A 103 -45.94 -38.97 -19.08
CA ALA A 103 -46.84 -39.66 -18.12
C ALA A 103 -46.31 -39.88 -16.66
N ALA A 104 -46.95 -39.50 -15.52
CA ALA A 104 -48.32 -39.08 -15.12
C ALA A 104 -49.31 -40.24 -14.79
N ALA A 105 -50.27 -40.19 -13.84
CA ALA A 105 -50.73 -39.14 -12.89
C ALA A 105 -51.52 -39.69 -11.65
N ARG A 106 -51.78 -38.82 -10.65
CA ARG A 106 -53.05 -38.47 -9.90
C ARG A 106 -54.29 -39.44 -9.91
N SER A 107 -55.23 -39.49 -8.93
CA SER A 107 -55.43 -38.88 -7.57
C SER A 107 -56.62 -39.56 -6.76
N PRO A 108 -57.58 -38.97 -5.97
CA PRO A 108 -58.07 -39.58 -4.70
C PRO A 108 -59.62 -39.68 -4.42
N ASP A 109 -60.02 -40.22 -3.25
CA ASP A 109 -61.30 -39.99 -2.48
C ASP A 109 -61.05 -40.45 -0.99
N VAL A 110 -61.54 -39.89 0.13
CA VAL A 110 -62.91 -39.68 0.72
C VAL A 110 -63.63 -41.01 1.12
N GLY A 111 -64.16 -41.23 2.35
CA GLY A 111 -64.23 -40.41 3.57
C GLY A 111 -64.87 -41.12 4.82
N ASP A 112 -65.40 -40.32 5.77
CA ASP A 112 -66.25 -40.63 6.96
C ASP A 112 -65.71 -41.22 8.31
N ARG A 113 -65.57 -40.30 9.29
CA ARG A 113 -66.15 -40.23 10.67
C ARG A 113 -66.30 -41.48 11.59
N GLU A 114 -65.79 -41.39 12.84
CA GLU A 114 -66.64 -41.15 14.05
C GLU A 114 -65.83 -40.74 15.34
N ALA A 115 -66.45 -40.85 16.54
CA ALA A 115 -66.27 -39.98 17.73
C ALA A 115 -65.07 -40.20 18.72
N LYS A 116 -64.95 -39.22 19.65
CA LYS A 116 -64.15 -39.19 20.91
C LYS A 116 -64.84 -40.01 22.05
N PRO A 117 -64.21 -40.35 23.21
CA PRO A 117 -63.19 -39.57 23.94
C PRO A 117 -62.04 -40.28 24.71
N VAL A 118 -61.08 -39.44 25.16
CA VAL A 118 -60.20 -39.49 26.36
C VAL A 118 -60.02 -40.81 27.14
N GLU A 119 -58.76 -41.28 27.21
CA GLU A 119 -58.05 -41.59 28.49
C GLU A 119 -56.51 -41.76 28.28
N THR A 120 -55.72 -41.67 29.36
CA THR A 120 -54.27 -41.91 29.41
C THR A 120 -54.00 -43.09 30.36
N PRO A 121 -53.02 -44.00 30.13
CA PRO A 121 -51.60 -43.64 30.32
C PRO A 121 -50.48 -44.48 29.61
N SER A 122 -49.26 -43.96 29.70
CA SER A 122 -47.97 -44.67 29.89
C SER A 122 -47.28 -45.51 28.78
N SER A 123 -45.96 -45.27 28.71
CA SER A 123 -44.84 -46.21 28.47
C SER A 123 -44.24 -46.43 27.07
N SER A 124 -42.90 -46.50 27.07
CA SER A 124 -41.97 -47.12 26.10
C SER A 124 -42.04 -46.72 24.61
N ALA A 125 -41.31 -45.65 24.25
CA ALA A 125 -40.93 -45.39 22.85
C ALA A 125 -39.70 -46.23 22.44
N THR A 126 -39.86 -47.10 21.44
CA THR A 126 -38.76 -47.93 20.90
C THR A 126 -37.86 -47.10 19.98
N VAL A 127 -36.58 -46.94 20.35
CA VAL A 127 -35.60 -46.21 19.53
C VAL A 127 -35.09 -47.07 18.38
N THR A 128 -35.34 -46.64 17.15
CA THR A 128 -34.71 -47.19 15.93
C THR A 128 -33.21 -46.89 15.94
N ARG A 129 -32.36 -47.93 15.87
CA ARG A 129 -30.90 -47.76 15.88
C ARG A 129 -30.40 -47.11 14.59
N ILE A 130 -29.75 -45.95 14.72
CA ILE A 130 -28.84 -45.39 13.72
C ILE A 130 -27.52 -46.17 13.77
N PRO A 131 -26.92 -46.59 12.63
CA PRO A 131 -25.62 -47.26 12.63
C PRO A 131 -24.46 -46.29 12.95
N SER A 132 -23.40 -46.80 13.58
CA SER A 132 -22.24 -46.00 13.97
C SER A 132 -21.31 -45.65 12.80
N GLN A 133 -20.55 -44.54 12.93
CA GLN A 133 -19.66 -44.04 11.88
C GLN A 133 -18.61 -45.07 11.39
N GLU A 134 -18.17 -45.99 12.26
CA GLU A 134 -17.24 -47.05 11.89
C GLU A 134 -17.80 -48.00 10.82
N SER A 135 -19.12 -48.25 10.81
CA SER A 135 -19.77 -49.08 9.81
C SER A 135 -19.73 -48.44 8.42
N LEU A 136 -19.99 -47.12 8.34
CA LEU A 136 -19.92 -46.35 7.08
C LEU A 136 -18.48 -46.26 6.56
N ALA A 137 -17.50 -46.07 7.45
CA ALA A 137 -16.09 -46.10 7.09
C ALA A 137 -15.63 -47.49 6.60
N ALA A 138 -16.18 -48.57 7.14
CA ALA A 138 -15.88 -49.94 6.71
C ALA A 138 -16.44 -50.27 5.31
N VAL A 139 -17.66 -49.83 4.99
CA VAL A 139 -18.26 -50.05 3.65
C VAL A 139 -17.47 -49.32 2.57
N ASN A 140 -17.23 -48.02 2.75
CA ASN A 140 -16.46 -47.19 1.79
C ASN A 140 -15.01 -47.68 1.60
N ALA A 141 -14.44 -48.38 2.58
CA ALA A 141 -13.10 -48.96 2.50
C ALA A 141 -13.02 -50.13 1.50
N VAL A 142 -14.07 -50.95 1.40
CA VAL A 142 -14.09 -52.18 0.57
C VAL A 142 -14.27 -51.85 -0.91
N GLU A 143 -15.16 -50.91 -1.26
CA GLU A 143 -15.37 -50.50 -2.66
C GLU A 143 -14.10 -49.91 -3.30
N ASN A 144 -13.31 -49.17 -2.52
CA ASN A 144 -12.10 -48.52 -3.04
C ASN A 144 -10.93 -49.49 -3.29
N GLU A 145 -10.84 -50.62 -2.57
CA GLU A 145 -9.86 -51.69 -2.85
C GLU A 145 -10.10 -52.38 -4.20
N GLY A 146 -11.34 -52.34 -4.70
CA GLY A 146 -11.72 -52.91 -5.99
C GLY A 146 -11.14 -52.17 -7.20
N LYS A 147 -10.82 -50.87 -7.07
CA LYS A 147 -10.36 -50.01 -8.18
C LYS A 147 -8.88 -50.12 -8.52
N LEU A 148 -8.06 -50.70 -7.63
CA LEU A 148 -6.63 -50.88 -7.86
C LEU A 148 -6.38 -52.10 -8.75
N SER A 149 -5.77 -51.92 -9.92
CA SER A 149 -5.54 -52.99 -10.88
C SER A 149 -4.29 -53.82 -10.60
N HIS A 150 -3.27 -53.23 -9.98
CA HIS A 150 -1.98 -53.89 -9.77
C HIS A 150 -1.79 -54.35 -8.31
N VAL A 151 -1.24 -55.56 -8.11
CA VAL A 151 -1.05 -56.17 -6.77
C VAL A 151 -0.25 -55.24 -5.84
N LEU A 152 0.91 -54.76 -6.30
CA LEU A 152 1.77 -53.83 -5.52
C LEU A 152 1.06 -52.53 -5.09
N GLN A 153 0.04 -52.08 -5.82
CA GLN A 153 -0.76 -50.91 -5.40
C GLN A 153 -1.69 -51.28 -4.24
N LYS A 154 -2.29 -52.48 -4.25
CA LYS A 154 -3.08 -53.00 -3.12
C LYS A 154 -2.21 -53.18 -1.89
N ASP A 155 -1.02 -53.75 -2.05
CA ASP A 155 -0.05 -53.92 -0.96
C ASP A 155 0.31 -52.56 -0.33
N ALA A 156 0.67 -51.58 -1.16
CA ALA A 156 0.97 -50.21 -0.70
C ALA A 156 -0.22 -49.53 0.00
N PHE A 157 -1.44 -49.68 -0.52
CA PHE A 157 -2.67 -49.17 0.10
C PHE A 157 -2.95 -49.83 1.46
N LEU A 158 -2.78 -51.15 1.55
CA LEU A 158 -2.99 -51.92 2.78
C LEU A 158 -1.97 -51.55 3.86
N VAL A 159 -0.69 -51.39 3.50
CA VAL A 159 0.35 -50.90 4.41
C VAL A 159 0.03 -49.48 4.89
N PHE A 160 -0.25 -48.55 3.97
CA PHE A 160 -0.57 -47.16 4.29
C PHE A 160 -1.78 -47.05 5.24
N ARG A 161 -2.89 -47.72 4.92
CA ARG A 161 -4.09 -47.77 5.77
C ARG A 161 -3.80 -48.37 7.16
N SER A 162 -2.94 -49.39 7.23
CA SER A 162 -2.59 -50.03 8.49
C SER A 162 -1.76 -49.10 9.38
N LEU A 163 -0.80 -48.36 8.81
CA LEU A 163 -0.03 -47.34 9.52
C LEU A 163 -0.93 -46.21 10.04
N CYS A 164 -1.88 -45.71 9.23
CA CYS A 164 -2.87 -44.73 9.70
C CYS A 164 -3.73 -45.25 10.86
N LYS A 165 -4.14 -46.52 10.83
CA LYS A 165 -4.90 -47.13 11.94
C LYS A 165 -4.06 -47.29 13.20
N LEU A 166 -2.77 -47.63 13.08
CA LEU A 166 -1.85 -47.70 14.21
C LEU A 166 -1.57 -46.32 14.82
N SER A 167 -1.35 -45.29 14.00
CA SER A 167 -1.14 -43.91 14.49
C SER A 167 -2.38 -43.32 15.18
N MET A 168 -3.58 -43.84 14.91
CA MET A 168 -4.84 -43.41 15.54
C MET A 168 -5.16 -44.06 16.89
N LYS A 169 -4.37 -45.04 17.37
CA LYS A 169 -4.63 -45.66 18.69
C LYS A 169 -4.62 -44.59 19.81
N PRO A 170 -5.57 -44.64 20.77
CA PRO A 170 -5.55 -43.75 21.92
C PRO A 170 -4.35 -44.08 22.83
N LEU A 171 -3.93 -43.09 23.62
CA LEU A 171 -2.92 -43.23 24.67
C LEU A 171 -3.59 -42.95 26.03
N PRO A 172 -3.04 -43.47 27.15
CA PRO A 172 -3.33 -42.95 28.49
C PRO A 172 -3.05 -41.44 28.58
N GLU A 173 -3.69 -40.75 29.53
CA GLU A 173 -3.51 -39.29 29.74
C GLU A 173 -2.06 -38.91 30.06
N ALA A 174 -1.38 -39.74 30.86
CA ALA A 174 0.05 -39.65 31.16
C ALA A 174 0.75 -40.94 30.72
N PRO A 175 1.10 -41.10 29.43
CA PRO A 175 1.78 -42.29 28.95
C PRO A 175 3.26 -42.25 29.31
N ASP A 176 3.82 -43.38 29.75
CA ASP A 176 5.28 -43.54 29.91
C ASP A 176 5.97 -43.21 28.56
N PRO A 177 6.98 -42.32 28.51
CA PRO A 177 7.80 -42.06 27.33
C PRO A 177 8.40 -43.33 26.69
N LYS A 178 8.54 -44.43 27.45
CA LYS A 178 9.04 -45.72 26.97
C LYS A 178 7.94 -46.72 26.60
N SER A 179 6.66 -46.38 26.81
CA SER A 179 5.51 -47.24 26.51
C SER A 179 5.50 -47.73 25.07
N HIS A 180 5.07 -48.97 24.87
CA HIS A 180 5.01 -49.59 23.55
C HIS A 180 3.98 -48.89 22.65
N GLU A 181 2.89 -48.40 23.23
CA GLU A 181 1.79 -47.69 22.57
C GLU A 181 2.27 -46.36 21.98
N LEU A 182 2.99 -45.55 22.77
CA LEU A 182 3.55 -44.27 22.30
C LEU A 182 4.62 -44.50 21.22
N ARG A 183 5.54 -45.44 21.44
CA ARG A 183 6.58 -45.78 20.45
C ARG A 183 5.99 -46.33 19.15
N SER A 184 4.92 -47.13 19.23
CA SER A 184 4.18 -47.62 18.06
C SER A 184 3.47 -46.49 17.31
N LYS A 185 2.87 -45.52 18.02
CA LYS A 185 2.28 -44.32 17.41
C LYS A 185 3.33 -43.47 16.70
N ILE A 186 4.44 -43.16 17.36
CA ILE A 186 5.56 -42.35 16.82
C ILE A 186 6.08 -43.00 15.53
N LEU A 187 6.49 -44.27 15.59
CA LEU A 187 7.01 -45.00 14.42
C LEU A 187 6.00 -45.06 13.26
N SER A 188 4.70 -45.20 13.57
CA SER A 188 3.66 -45.17 12.54
C SER A 188 3.58 -43.81 11.84
N LEU A 189 3.73 -42.70 12.57
CA LEU A 189 3.75 -41.35 12.02
C LEU A 189 5.04 -41.06 11.24
N GLU A 190 6.21 -41.53 11.71
CA GLU A 190 7.49 -41.44 10.99
C GLU A 190 7.45 -42.17 9.65
N MET A 191 6.91 -43.40 9.64
CA MET A 191 6.74 -44.18 8.40
C MET A 191 5.75 -43.52 7.45
N LEU A 192 4.64 -42.97 7.95
CA LEU A 192 3.70 -42.19 7.13
C LEU A 192 4.36 -40.92 6.55
N LEU A 193 5.18 -40.21 7.34
CA LEU A 193 5.88 -39.02 6.88
C LEU A 193 6.83 -39.36 5.73
N SER A 194 7.60 -40.45 5.87
CA SER A 194 8.48 -40.96 4.83
C SER A 194 7.71 -41.34 3.54
N ILE A 195 6.56 -42.00 3.66
CA ILE A 195 5.69 -42.34 2.52
C ILE A 195 5.16 -41.07 1.82
N VAL A 196 4.69 -40.07 2.58
CA VAL A 196 4.10 -38.83 2.03
C VAL A 196 5.16 -37.96 1.36
N GLN A 197 6.36 -37.84 1.95
CA GLN A 197 7.48 -37.10 1.38
C GLN A 197 7.99 -37.74 0.09
N ASN A 198 8.19 -39.06 0.09
CA ASN A 198 8.74 -39.83 -1.04
C ASN A 198 7.66 -40.40 -1.98
N ALA A 199 6.43 -39.88 -1.92
CA ALA A 199 5.32 -40.36 -2.72
C ALA A 199 5.62 -40.25 -4.23
N GLY A 200 5.63 -41.38 -4.94
CA GLY A 200 5.77 -41.42 -6.40
C GLY A 200 4.50 -40.91 -7.12
N PRO A 201 4.56 -40.60 -8.43
CA PRO A 201 3.46 -39.97 -9.17
C PRO A 201 2.12 -40.70 -9.02
N VAL A 202 2.13 -42.04 -9.14
CA VAL A 202 0.94 -42.89 -8.99
C VAL A 202 0.25 -42.70 -7.63
N PHE A 203 1.01 -42.56 -6.54
CA PHE A 203 0.42 -42.36 -5.21
C PHE A 203 -0.15 -40.94 -5.05
N ARG A 204 0.41 -39.93 -5.74
CA ARG A 204 -0.08 -38.55 -5.70
C ARG A 204 -1.36 -38.32 -6.49
N SER A 205 -1.50 -38.94 -7.66
CA SER A 205 -2.57 -38.62 -8.62
C SER A 205 -3.72 -39.63 -8.71
N HIS A 206 -3.58 -40.84 -8.16
CA HIS A 206 -4.59 -41.90 -8.33
C HIS A 206 -5.69 -41.81 -7.24
N ASP A 207 -6.96 -41.72 -7.67
CA ASP A 207 -8.11 -41.40 -6.80
C ASP A 207 -8.23 -42.25 -5.53
N THR A 208 -7.98 -43.56 -5.62
CA THR A 208 -7.97 -44.46 -4.44
C THR A 208 -6.96 -44.04 -3.38
N PHE A 209 -5.76 -43.59 -3.76
CA PHE A 209 -4.75 -43.08 -2.82
C PHE A 209 -5.10 -41.69 -2.31
N SER A 210 -5.56 -40.79 -3.18
CA SER A 210 -6.08 -39.46 -2.77
C SER A 210 -7.26 -39.57 -1.81
N THR A 211 -8.10 -40.61 -1.95
CA THR A 211 -9.19 -40.92 -1.01
C THR A 211 -8.68 -41.59 0.26
N ALA A 212 -7.67 -42.47 0.19
CA ALA A 212 -7.02 -43.03 1.37
C ALA A 212 -6.36 -41.96 2.25
N VAL A 213 -5.72 -40.95 1.63
CA VAL A 213 -5.19 -39.78 2.33
C VAL A 213 -6.31 -39.06 3.07
N LYS A 214 -7.42 -38.72 2.38
CA LYS A 214 -8.58 -38.05 2.99
C LYS A 214 -9.24 -38.85 4.13
N GLN A 215 -9.46 -40.15 3.94
CA GLN A 215 -10.27 -40.96 4.86
C GLN A 215 -9.48 -41.58 6.02
N TYR A 216 -8.17 -41.80 5.87
CA TYR A 216 -7.35 -42.42 6.92
C TYR A 216 -6.28 -41.48 7.47
N LEU A 217 -5.45 -40.88 6.60
CA LEU A 217 -4.35 -40.04 7.07
C LEU A 217 -4.86 -38.71 7.62
N CYS A 218 -5.78 -38.04 6.92
CA CYS A 218 -6.27 -36.75 7.39
C CYS A 218 -7.04 -36.88 8.72
N VAL A 219 -7.84 -37.94 8.88
CA VAL A 219 -8.52 -38.27 10.15
C VAL A 219 -7.52 -38.59 11.27
N ALA A 220 -6.40 -39.24 10.93
CA ALA A 220 -5.31 -39.46 11.89
C ALA A 220 -4.61 -38.15 12.30
N LEU A 221 -4.50 -37.19 11.38
CA LEU A 221 -3.89 -35.89 11.64
C LEU A 221 -4.79 -34.97 12.48
N SER A 222 -6.11 -34.92 12.26
CA SER A 222 -7.01 -34.18 13.15
C SER A 222 -6.94 -34.68 14.59
N LYS A 223 -6.80 -36.01 14.79
CA LYS A 223 -6.70 -36.62 16.14
C LYS A 223 -5.34 -36.41 16.81
N ASN A 224 -4.24 -36.51 16.06
CA ASN A 224 -2.89 -36.37 16.63
C ASN A 224 -2.38 -34.91 16.64
N GLY A 225 -2.97 -34.04 15.81
CA GLY A 225 -2.68 -32.61 15.71
C GLY A 225 -3.17 -31.74 16.87
N VAL A 226 -3.84 -32.34 17.87
CA VAL A 226 -4.12 -31.70 19.17
C VAL A 226 -3.56 -32.53 20.34
N SER A 227 -2.58 -33.40 20.08
CA SER A 227 -1.93 -34.20 21.12
C SER A 227 -1.09 -33.31 22.05
N PRO A 228 -1.17 -33.49 23.39
CA PRO A 228 -0.32 -32.76 24.34
C PRO A 228 1.14 -33.25 24.36
N ILE A 229 1.48 -34.27 23.56
CA ILE A 229 2.82 -34.86 23.46
C ILE A 229 3.57 -34.19 22.29
N PRO A 230 4.62 -33.39 22.53
CA PRO A 230 5.26 -32.61 21.48
C PRO A 230 5.81 -33.44 20.31
N GLU A 231 6.29 -34.67 20.55
CA GLU A 231 6.77 -35.58 19.51
C GLU A 231 5.67 -35.96 18.49
N VAL A 232 4.48 -36.31 19.00
CA VAL A 232 3.31 -36.71 18.22
C VAL A 232 2.75 -35.51 17.45
N PHE A 233 2.73 -34.35 18.10
CA PHE A 233 2.31 -33.09 17.50
C PHE A 233 3.29 -32.64 16.39
N HIS A 234 4.61 -32.75 16.62
CA HIS A 234 5.65 -32.41 15.64
C HIS A 234 5.51 -33.23 14.36
N LEU A 235 5.39 -34.56 14.49
CA LEU A 235 5.22 -35.45 13.34
C LEU A 235 3.90 -35.17 12.60
N SER A 236 2.85 -34.77 13.32
CA SER A 236 1.56 -34.40 12.72
C SER A 236 1.66 -33.09 11.90
N LEU A 237 2.33 -32.06 12.42
CA LEU A 237 2.61 -30.82 11.68
C LEU A 237 3.51 -31.08 10.46
N ALA A 238 4.57 -31.89 10.61
CA ALA A 238 5.47 -32.26 9.51
C ALA A 238 4.73 -33.03 8.39
N LEU A 239 3.82 -33.94 8.76
CA LEU A 239 2.95 -34.65 7.82
C LEU A 239 2.00 -33.70 7.08
N PHE A 240 1.39 -32.73 7.77
CA PHE A 240 0.53 -31.74 7.12
C PHE A 240 1.30 -30.86 6.12
N VAL A 241 2.49 -30.37 6.48
CA VAL A 241 3.35 -29.61 5.54
C VAL A 241 3.70 -30.45 4.31
N ALA A 242 4.05 -31.73 4.48
CA ALA A 242 4.30 -32.63 3.37
C ALA A 242 3.05 -32.91 2.51
N LEU A 243 1.84 -32.94 3.11
CA LEU A 243 0.57 -33.03 2.38
C LEU A 243 0.26 -31.76 1.58
N LEU A 244 0.56 -30.57 2.10
CA LEU A 244 0.45 -29.32 1.34
C LEU A 244 1.37 -29.34 0.11
N SER A 245 2.64 -29.73 0.29
CA SER A 245 3.61 -29.77 -0.83
C SER A 245 3.24 -30.79 -1.92
N ASN A 246 2.72 -31.96 -1.55
CA ASN A 246 2.56 -33.09 -2.49
C ASN A 246 1.10 -33.39 -2.91
N PHE A 247 0.09 -32.89 -2.20
CA PHE A 247 -1.32 -33.30 -2.38
C PHE A 247 -2.35 -32.15 -2.34
N LYS A 248 -1.96 -30.87 -2.20
CA LYS A 248 -2.90 -29.74 -1.94
C LYS A 248 -4.09 -29.65 -2.91
N ALA A 249 -3.87 -29.94 -4.20
CA ALA A 249 -4.91 -29.93 -5.24
C ALA A 249 -6.11 -30.86 -4.95
N HIS A 250 -5.93 -31.89 -4.12
CA HIS A 250 -7.02 -32.79 -3.73
C HIS A 250 -7.69 -32.41 -2.40
N LEU A 251 -7.11 -31.53 -1.59
CA LEU A 251 -7.35 -31.46 -0.14
C LEU A 251 -8.04 -30.19 0.38
N LYS A 252 -8.71 -29.36 -0.45
CA LYS A 252 -9.34 -28.08 -0.03
C LYS A 252 -10.04 -28.14 1.33
N MET A 253 -11.07 -28.99 1.46
CA MET A 253 -11.83 -29.14 2.71
C MET A 253 -10.97 -29.61 3.90
N GLN A 254 -9.98 -30.48 3.66
CA GLN A 254 -9.11 -31.00 4.72
C GLN A 254 -8.13 -29.92 5.20
N ILE A 255 -7.58 -29.11 4.28
CA ILE A 255 -6.69 -27.99 4.59
C ILE A 255 -7.43 -26.95 5.45
N GLU A 256 -8.66 -26.61 5.10
CA GLU A 256 -9.51 -25.71 5.89
C GLU A 256 -9.72 -26.23 7.33
N VAL A 257 -10.08 -27.51 7.47
CA VAL A 257 -10.25 -28.16 8.77
C VAL A 257 -8.94 -28.12 9.59
N PHE A 258 -7.79 -28.43 8.98
CA PHE A 258 -6.51 -28.36 9.68
C PHE A 258 -6.13 -26.93 10.11
N PHE A 259 -6.30 -25.93 9.24
CA PHE A 259 -6.03 -24.55 9.61
C PHE A 259 -6.92 -24.09 10.78
N LYS A 260 -8.22 -24.44 10.78
CA LYS A 260 -9.14 -24.14 11.88
C LYS A 260 -8.79 -24.90 13.17
N GLU A 261 -8.78 -26.23 13.12
CA GLU A 261 -8.75 -27.11 14.30
C GLU A 261 -7.34 -27.31 14.90
N ILE A 262 -6.28 -27.15 14.11
CA ILE A 262 -4.89 -27.31 14.55
C ILE A 262 -4.19 -25.95 14.63
N PHE A 263 -4.03 -25.25 13.50
CA PHE A 263 -3.12 -24.10 13.44
C PHE A 263 -3.65 -22.89 14.21
N LEU A 264 -4.83 -22.40 13.86
CA LEU A 264 -5.45 -21.23 14.50
C LEU A 264 -5.84 -21.57 15.94
N ASN A 265 -6.54 -22.68 16.16
CA ASN A 265 -6.92 -23.15 17.52
C ASN A 265 -5.74 -23.21 18.50
N ILE A 266 -4.57 -23.77 18.13
CA ILE A 266 -3.40 -23.83 19.03
C ILE A 266 -2.77 -22.45 19.26
N LEU A 267 -2.85 -21.50 18.32
CA LEU A 267 -2.38 -20.12 18.54
C LEU A 267 -3.37 -19.30 19.37
N GLU A 268 -4.67 -19.38 19.08
CA GLU A 268 -5.75 -18.66 19.75
C GLU A 268 -5.95 -19.14 21.20
N ALA A 269 -5.82 -20.45 21.47
CA ALA A 269 -6.06 -21.02 22.79
C ALA A 269 -5.04 -20.54 23.85
N GLY A 270 -5.54 -19.95 24.95
CA GLY A 270 -4.70 -19.52 26.08
C GLY A 270 -4.07 -20.67 26.88
N SER A 271 -4.58 -21.91 26.74
CA SER A 271 -4.08 -23.10 27.41
C SER A 271 -2.93 -23.82 26.68
N SER A 272 -2.69 -23.51 25.41
CA SER A 272 -1.63 -24.14 24.62
C SER A 272 -0.25 -23.71 25.07
N SER A 273 0.62 -24.67 25.38
CA SER A 273 1.97 -24.38 25.90
C SER A 273 2.86 -23.69 24.86
N PHE A 274 3.85 -22.94 25.34
CA PHE A 274 4.84 -22.24 24.50
C PHE A 274 5.40 -23.13 23.38
N GLN A 275 5.79 -24.37 23.70
CA GLN A 275 6.36 -25.31 22.74
C GLN A 275 5.39 -25.65 21.59
N HIS A 276 4.09 -25.83 21.87
CA HIS A 276 3.11 -26.10 20.83
C HIS A 276 2.91 -24.88 19.93
N LYS A 277 2.74 -23.67 20.50
CA LYS A 277 2.63 -22.43 19.71
C LYS A 277 3.88 -22.17 18.86
N TRP A 278 5.06 -22.35 19.43
CA TRP A 278 6.34 -22.20 18.74
C TRP A 278 6.45 -23.11 17.51
N MET A 279 6.10 -24.40 17.65
CA MET A 279 6.10 -25.37 16.56
C MET A 279 5.07 -25.03 15.47
N VAL A 280 3.92 -24.48 15.84
CA VAL A 280 2.90 -24.00 14.89
C VAL A 280 3.42 -22.81 14.09
N ILE A 281 4.02 -21.79 14.73
CA ILE A 281 4.60 -20.66 13.98
C ILE A 281 5.75 -21.14 13.08
N GLN A 282 6.62 -22.05 13.54
CA GLN A 282 7.67 -22.63 12.69
C GLN A 282 7.11 -23.37 11.46
N ALA A 283 5.99 -24.07 11.60
CA ALA A 283 5.31 -24.70 10.46
C ALA A 283 4.65 -23.67 9.54
N LEU A 284 3.97 -22.65 10.09
CA LEU A 284 3.39 -21.54 9.32
C LEU A 284 4.45 -20.74 8.56
N THR A 285 5.62 -20.45 9.16
CA THR A 285 6.72 -19.75 8.47
C THR A 285 7.17 -20.53 7.23
N ARG A 286 7.15 -21.87 7.26
CA ARG A 286 7.48 -22.71 6.09
C ARG A 286 6.39 -22.70 5.02
N ILE A 287 5.12 -22.62 5.42
CA ILE A 287 3.99 -22.54 4.47
C ILE A 287 3.94 -21.15 3.82
N CYS A 288 4.12 -20.10 4.62
CA CYS A 288 4.24 -18.70 4.20
C CYS A 288 5.61 -18.35 3.59
N ALA A 289 6.42 -19.35 3.24
CA ALA A 289 7.62 -19.23 2.41
C ALA A 289 7.42 -19.81 0.98
N ASP A 290 6.26 -20.41 0.68
CA ASP A 290 5.83 -20.71 -0.69
C ASP A 290 4.78 -19.70 -1.14
N ALA A 291 5.15 -18.87 -2.13
CA ALA A 291 4.28 -17.86 -2.70
C ALA A 291 2.99 -18.42 -3.30
N GLN A 292 3.02 -19.62 -3.90
CA GLN A 292 1.80 -20.22 -4.42
C GLN A 292 0.88 -20.66 -3.28
N SER A 293 1.39 -21.21 -2.18
CA SER A 293 0.56 -21.60 -1.03
C SER A 293 -0.05 -20.40 -0.30
N VAL A 294 0.64 -19.25 -0.22
CA VAL A 294 0.05 -18.01 0.32
C VAL A 294 -1.15 -17.56 -0.52
N VAL A 295 -0.99 -17.52 -1.85
CA VAL A 295 -2.07 -17.14 -2.78
C VAL A 295 -3.20 -18.19 -2.78
N ASP A 296 -2.86 -19.48 -2.74
CA ASP A 296 -3.85 -20.56 -2.65
C ASP A 296 -4.72 -20.44 -1.39
N ILE A 297 -4.16 -20.03 -0.24
CA ILE A 297 -4.94 -19.84 0.99
C ILE A 297 -5.93 -18.67 0.82
N TYR A 298 -5.46 -17.49 0.42
CA TYR A 298 -6.34 -16.33 0.23
C TYR A 298 -7.43 -16.60 -0.82
N VAL A 299 -7.06 -17.15 -1.98
CA VAL A 299 -7.99 -17.34 -3.11
C VAL A 299 -8.98 -18.48 -2.89
N ASN A 300 -8.63 -19.56 -2.17
CA ASN A 300 -9.55 -20.68 -1.96
C ASN A 300 -10.48 -20.54 -0.74
N TYR A 301 -10.17 -19.67 0.23
CA TYR A 301 -10.92 -19.61 1.50
C TYR A 301 -11.38 -18.19 1.90
N ASP A 302 -10.64 -17.14 1.57
CA ASP A 302 -11.02 -15.75 1.92
C ASP A 302 -11.77 -15.04 0.76
N CYS A 303 -11.58 -15.50 -0.48
CA CYS A 303 -12.38 -15.07 -1.65
C CYS A 303 -13.66 -15.91 -1.86
N ASP A 304 -13.87 -16.96 -1.07
CA ASP A 304 -15.00 -17.89 -1.17
C ASP A 304 -16.00 -17.61 -0.04
N LEU A 305 -17.14 -17.00 -0.38
CA LEU A 305 -18.19 -16.60 0.59
C LEU A 305 -18.80 -17.77 1.37
N SER A 306 -18.54 -19.02 0.97
CA SER A 306 -19.01 -20.22 1.68
C SER A 306 -17.95 -20.85 2.59
N ALA A 307 -16.70 -20.45 2.46
CA ALA A 307 -15.58 -20.92 3.28
C ALA A 307 -15.38 -20.00 4.50
N ALA A 308 -14.18 -19.99 5.08
CA ALA A 308 -13.83 -19.09 6.17
C ALA A 308 -12.52 -18.37 5.88
N ASN A 309 -12.41 -17.13 6.33
CA ASN A 309 -11.25 -16.26 6.14
C ASN A 309 -10.02 -16.81 6.91
N ILE A 310 -9.26 -17.73 6.30
CA ILE A 310 -8.08 -18.35 6.90
C ILE A 310 -6.90 -17.40 6.83
N PHE A 311 -6.71 -16.72 5.70
CA PHE A 311 -5.63 -15.75 5.53
C PHE A 311 -5.81 -14.58 6.51
N GLU A 312 -7.00 -13.99 6.59
CA GLU A 312 -7.29 -12.90 7.52
C GLU A 312 -7.03 -13.32 8.98
N ARG A 313 -7.55 -14.47 9.44
CA ARG A 313 -7.30 -14.96 10.81
C ARG A 313 -5.82 -15.23 11.06
N LEU A 314 -5.12 -15.85 10.11
CA LEU A 314 -3.69 -16.11 10.19
C LEU A 314 -2.88 -14.81 10.35
N ILE A 315 -3.18 -13.77 9.56
CA ILE A 315 -2.51 -12.47 9.69
C ILE A 315 -2.88 -11.78 11.00
N ASN A 316 -4.14 -11.86 11.43
CA ASN A 316 -4.60 -11.29 12.70
C ASN A 316 -3.88 -11.93 13.90
N ASP A 317 -3.71 -13.26 13.93
CA ASP A 317 -3.04 -13.95 15.04
C ASP A 317 -1.52 -13.77 15.03
N LEU A 318 -0.89 -13.87 13.85
CA LEU A 318 0.54 -13.55 13.71
C LEU A 318 0.81 -12.08 14.09
N SER A 319 -0.12 -11.16 13.81
CA SER A 319 -0.01 -9.75 14.22
C SER A 319 -0.10 -9.57 15.74
N LYS A 320 -1.04 -10.23 16.43
CA LYS A 320 -1.09 -10.22 17.91
C LYS A 320 0.22 -10.73 18.51
N ILE A 321 0.77 -11.82 17.96
CA ILE A 321 2.02 -12.41 18.42
C ILE A 321 3.23 -11.50 18.15
N ALA A 322 3.27 -10.82 16.99
CA ALA A 322 4.29 -9.86 16.62
C ALA A 322 4.25 -8.54 17.44
N GLN A 323 3.09 -8.20 18.01
CA GLN A 323 2.93 -7.11 18.97
C GLN A 323 3.36 -7.52 20.38
N GLY A 324 3.06 -8.75 20.80
CA GLY A 324 3.35 -9.27 22.14
C GLY A 324 2.18 -9.07 23.12
N GLY A 325 2.33 -9.58 24.34
CA GLY A 325 1.36 -9.40 25.42
C GLY A 325 1.45 -8.03 26.08
N GLN A 326 0.44 -7.70 26.90
CA GLN A 326 0.62 -6.68 27.92
C GLN A 326 1.69 -7.16 28.93
N PRO A 327 2.61 -6.29 29.38
CA PRO A 327 3.71 -6.68 30.27
C PRO A 327 3.23 -7.00 31.69
N GLY A 328 2.71 -8.22 31.87
CA GLY A 328 2.50 -8.82 33.17
C GLY A 328 3.83 -9.12 33.87
N GLU A 329 3.80 -9.22 35.21
CA GLU A 329 4.99 -9.41 36.06
C GLU A 329 5.56 -10.84 35.96
N TYR A 330 6.15 -11.16 34.80
CA TYR A 330 6.72 -12.47 34.51
C TYR A 330 8.24 -12.51 34.67
N GLY A 331 8.76 -13.64 35.15
CA GLY A 331 10.19 -13.86 35.38
C GLY A 331 11.02 -13.88 34.10
N THR A 332 12.33 -13.66 34.24
CA THR A 332 13.29 -13.48 33.14
C THR A 332 13.30 -14.60 32.08
N SER A 333 12.95 -15.84 32.45
CA SER A 333 12.84 -16.97 31.52
C SER A 333 11.62 -16.90 30.60
N ALA A 334 10.52 -16.30 31.05
CA ALA A 334 9.31 -16.11 30.25
C ALA A 334 9.48 -14.95 29.26
N ALA A 335 10.10 -13.84 29.68
CA ALA A 335 10.38 -12.69 28.82
C ALA A 335 11.21 -13.07 27.58
N GLY A 336 12.23 -13.93 27.74
CA GLY A 336 13.03 -14.43 26.61
C GLY A 336 12.26 -15.35 25.66
N GLN A 337 11.30 -16.12 26.18
CA GLN A 337 10.38 -16.92 25.35
C GLN A 337 9.41 -16.03 24.57
N GLU A 338 8.88 -14.98 25.21
CA GLU A 338 7.99 -14.02 24.57
C GLU A 338 8.70 -13.21 23.46
N GLN A 339 9.89 -12.68 23.72
CA GLN A 339 10.70 -12.01 22.69
C GLN A 339 10.98 -12.94 21.49
N SER A 340 11.32 -14.21 21.76
CA SER A 340 11.53 -15.22 20.71
C SER A 340 10.25 -15.43 19.88
N MET A 341 9.09 -15.57 20.53
CA MET A 341 7.79 -15.73 19.85
C MET A 341 7.44 -14.51 19.01
N ARG A 342 7.67 -13.30 19.54
CA ARG A 342 7.43 -12.02 18.87
C ARG A 342 8.26 -11.90 17.59
N LEU A 343 9.56 -12.20 17.68
CA LEU A 343 10.48 -12.23 16.54
C LEU A 343 10.00 -13.22 15.46
N LYS A 344 9.62 -14.44 15.86
CA LYS A 344 9.12 -15.47 14.92
C LYS A 344 7.79 -15.09 14.26
N GLY A 345 6.92 -14.38 14.99
CA GLY A 345 5.68 -13.80 14.45
C GLY A 345 5.97 -12.75 13.37
N LEU A 346 6.89 -11.81 13.65
CA LEU A 346 7.36 -10.81 12.68
C LEU A 346 8.00 -11.46 11.45
N GLU A 347 8.91 -12.42 11.62
CA GLU A 347 9.50 -13.19 10.51
C GLU A 347 8.42 -13.81 9.60
N CYS A 348 7.37 -14.41 10.20
CA CYS A 348 6.31 -15.05 9.44
C CYS A 348 5.48 -14.03 8.64
N LEU A 349 5.13 -12.87 9.23
CA LEU A 349 4.44 -11.78 8.52
C LEU A 349 5.29 -11.24 7.36
N VAL A 350 6.57 -11.00 7.60
CA VAL A 350 7.52 -10.51 6.60
C VAL A 350 7.74 -11.54 5.48
N SER A 351 7.77 -12.84 5.80
CA SER A 351 7.83 -13.92 4.81
C SER A 351 6.59 -13.92 3.91
N THR A 352 5.39 -13.82 4.48
CA THR A 352 4.13 -13.74 3.69
C THR A 352 4.17 -12.57 2.71
N LEU A 353 4.57 -11.37 3.16
CA LEU A 353 4.65 -10.19 2.30
C LEU A 353 5.76 -10.31 1.25
N LYS A 354 6.94 -10.87 1.59
CA LYS A 354 8.01 -11.14 0.60
C LYS A 354 7.54 -12.12 -0.47
N CYS A 355 6.76 -13.13 -0.10
CA CYS A 355 6.15 -14.08 -1.04
C CYS A 355 5.08 -13.42 -1.94
N MET A 356 4.27 -12.51 -1.40
CA MET A 356 3.30 -11.73 -2.21
C MET A 356 4.00 -10.74 -3.15
N VAL A 357 5.09 -10.10 -2.72
CA VAL A 357 5.97 -9.31 -3.61
C VAL A 357 6.59 -10.18 -4.70
N GLU A 358 7.00 -11.39 -4.38
CA GLU A 358 7.57 -12.34 -5.36
C GLU A 358 6.54 -12.77 -6.40
N TRP A 359 5.34 -13.18 -5.98
CA TRP A 359 4.25 -13.56 -6.88
C TRP A 359 3.82 -12.41 -7.81
N SER A 360 3.88 -11.17 -7.33
CA SER A 360 3.47 -9.98 -8.09
C SER A 360 4.58 -9.33 -8.95
N LYS A 361 5.78 -9.93 -9.03
CA LYS A 361 6.91 -9.42 -9.83
C LYS A 361 6.56 -9.15 -11.29
N ASP A 362 5.86 -10.09 -11.93
CA ASP A 362 5.61 -10.03 -13.38
C ASP A 362 4.61 -8.93 -13.78
N LEU A 363 3.63 -8.65 -12.92
CA LEU A 363 2.66 -7.56 -13.09
C LEU A 363 3.37 -6.19 -13.14
N TYR A 364 4.42 -6.01 -12.33
CA TYR A 364 5.16 -4.75 -12.24
C TYR A 364 5.98 -4.42 -13.51
N ILE A 365 6.43 -5.43 -14.25
CA ILE A 365 7.36 -5.26 -15.37
C ILE A 365 6.63 -4.76 -16.63
N ASN A 366 5.33 -5.02 -16.76
CA ASN A 366 4.56 -4.72 -17.97
C ASN A 366 3.22 -4.04 -17.65
N PRO A 367 3.16 -2.71 -17.47
CA PRO A 367 1.93 -1.98 -17.11
C PRO A 367 0.74 -2.16 -18.08
N ASN A 368 1.00 -2.57 -19.33
CA ASN A 368 -0.05 -2.88 -20.30
C ASN A 368 -0.85 -4.16 -19.94
N THR A 369 -0.41 -4.93 -18.94
CA THR A 369 -1.19 -6.01 -18.34
C THR A 369 -2.31 -5.47 -17.43
N LEU A 370 -2.07 -4.34 -16.76
CA LEU A 370 -3.00 -3.67 -15.85
C LEU A 370 -4.01 -2.77 -16.57
N SER A 371 -3.70 -2.25 -17.76
CA SER A 371 -4.67 -1.48 -18.56
C SER A 371 -5.92 -2.30 -18.91
N ASN A 372 -5.77 -3.59 -19.21
CA ASN A 372 -6.91 -4.48 -19.47
C ASN A 372 -7.69 -4.88 -18.20
N LEU A 373 -7.13 -4.64 -17.01
CA LEU A 373 -7.81 -4.78 -15.72
C LEU A 373 -8.55 -3.49 -15.32
N SER A 374 -8.15 -2.33 -15.85
CA SER A 374 -8.72 -1.03 -15.47
C SER A 374 -10.21 -0.86 -15.76
N GLU A 375 -10.73 -1.55 -16.79
CA GLU A 375 -12.16 -1.55 -17.14
C GLU A 375 -13.05 -2.31 -16.13
N TRP A 376 -12.47 -3.12 -15.24
CA TRP A 376 -13.22 -3.98 -14.30
C TRP A 376 -13.54 -3.28 -12.97
N HIS A 377 -12.86 -2.16 -12.66
CA HIS A 377 -13.07 -1.40 -11.41
C HIS A 377 -14.48 -0.81 -11.24
N THR A 378 -15.30 -0.79 -12.29
CA THR A 378 -16.70 -0.33 -12.25
C THR A 378 -17.71 -1.44 -11.94
N SER A 379 -17.31 -2.71 -11.77
CA SER A 379 -18.28 -3.82 -11.65
C SER A 379 -17.89 -5.01 -10.76
N THR A 380 -16.62 -5.19 -10.35
CA THR A 380 -16.23 -6.28 -9.44
C THR A 380 -15.77 -5.75 -8.07
N PRO A 381 -16.17 -6.37 -6.94
CA PRO A 381 -15.58 -6.06 -5.64
C PRO A 381 -14.07 -6.32 -5.68
N THR A 382 -13.29 -5.43 -5.08
CA THR A 382 -11.83 -5.43 -5.23
C THR A 382 -11.19 -6.71 -4.65
N LEU A 383 -10.28 -7.31 -5.42
CA LEU A 383 -9.32 -8.34 -4.95
C LEU A 383 -8.24 -7.75 -4.02
N SER A 384 -8.61 -6.74 -3.23
CA SER A 384 -7.91 -6.34 -2.03
C SER A 384 -8.01 -7.48 -1.01
N PRO A 385 -6.90 -8.04 -0.51
CA PRO A 385 -6.93 -8.80 0.75
C PRO A 385 -7.66 -7.94 1.78
N THR A 386 -8.55 -8.56 2.57
CA THR A 386 -9.56 -7.84 3.36
C THR A 386 -8.92 -6.68 4.12
N SER A 387 -9.54 -5.49 4.11
CA SER A 387 -8.91 -4.26 4.62
C SER A 387 -8.44 -4.35 6.08
N LEU A 388 -9.06 -5.25 6.85
CA LEU A 388 -8.65 -5.65 8.20
C LEU A 388 -7.25 -6.31 8.26
N SER A 389 -6.91 -7.15 7.28
CA SER A 389 -5.61 -7.84 7.17
C SER A 389 -4.45 -6.83 7.06
N TRP A 390 -4.62 -5.78 6.25
CA TRP A 390 -3.60 -4.73 6.07
C TRP A 390 -3.41 -3.88 7.33
N ALA A 391 -4.49 -3.59 8.06
CA ALA A 391 -4.40 -2.94 9.36
C ALA A 391 -3.60 -3.79 10.37
N CYS A 392 -3.70 -5.12 10.32
CA CYS A 392 -2.93 -6.01 11.19
C CYS A 392 -1.43 -6.08 10.82
N PHE A 393 -1.06 -6.04 9.54
CA PHE A 393 0.35 -5.84 9.15
C PHE A 393 0.89 -4.48 9.66
N LEU A 394 0.12 -3.40 9.47
CA LEU A 394 0.48 -2.05 9.91
C LEU A 394 0.66 -1.97 11.43
N ALA A 395 -0.25 -2.58 12.20
CA ALA A 395 -0.17 -2.64 13.66
C ALA A 395 1.09 -3.39 14.12
N ALA A 396 1.36 -4.57 13.57
CA ALA A 396 2.55 -5.36 13.94
C ALA A 396 3.86 -4.58 13.75
N PHE A 397 4.05 -3.97 12.57
CA PHE A 397 5.30 -3.27 12.25
C PHE A 397 5.43 -1.93 12.98
N SER A 398 4.33 -1.19 13.16
CA SER A 398 4.35 0.09 13.90
C SER A 398 4.61 -0.10 15.39
N VAL A 399 3.98 -1.09 16.03
CA VAL A 399 4.21 -1.42 17.44
C VAL A 399 5.64 -1.93 17.64
N GLY A 400 6.15 -2.79 16.75
CA GLY A 400 7.55 -3.24 16.79
C GLY A 400 8.57 -2.09 16.68
N LEU A 401 8.33 -1.09 15.82
CA LEU A 401 9.18 0.11 15.72
C LEU A 401 9.03 1.07 16.91
N GLN A 402 7.87 1.08 17.58
CA GLN A 402 7.59 1.97 18.71
C GLN A 402 8.22 1.46 20.01
N GLU A 403 8.02 0.19 20.36
CA GLU A 403 8.35 -0.36 21.69
C GLU A 403 9.81 -0.79 21.86
N GLY A 404 10.41 -1.37 20.81
CA GLY A 404 11.74 -1.96 20.88
C GLY A 404 12.85 -1.05 20.36
N ASP A 405 14.00 -1.03 21.03
CA ASP A 405 15.27 -0.58 20.44
C ASP A 405 16.08 -1.77 19.86
N ASP A 406 15.45 -2.95 19.77
CA ASP A 406 15.98 -4.16 19.15
C ASP A 406 16.14 -3.96 17.63
N ALA A 407 17.38 -4.10 17.14
CA ALA A 407 17.74 -3.86 15.75
C ALA A 407 17.22 -4.93 14.78
N GLU A 408 17.03 -6.17 15.24
CA GLU A 408 16.50 -7.26 14.41
C GLU A 408 14.99 -7.11 14.21
N VAL A 409 14.28 -6.76 15.29
CA VAL A 409 12.87 -6.35 15.24
C VAL A 409 12.68 -5.14 14.32
N ALA A 410 13.51 -4.09 14.48
CA ALA A 410 13.42 -2.90 13.63
C ALA A 410 13.68 -3.21 12.15
N ALA A 411 14.68 -4.05 11.83
CA ALA A 411 14.97 -4.47 10.47
C ALA A 411 13.82 -5.26 9.85
N LEU A 412 13.23 -6.22 10.57
CA LEU A 412 12.06 -6.98 10.11
C LEU A 412 10.86 -6.06 9.86
N CYS A 413 10.56 -5.12 10.76
CA CYS A 413 9.47 -4.16 10.58
C CYS A 413 9.68 -3.27 9.35
N LEU A 414 10.90 -2.81 9.08
CA LEU A 414 11.21 -1.99 7.90
C LEU A 414 11.11 -2.78 6.59
N ASP A 415 11.59 -4.02 6.56
CA ASP A 415 11.44 -4.92 5.41
C ASP A 415 9.95 -5.25 5.17
N GLY A 416 9.18 -5.46 6.24
CA GLY A 416 7.73 -5.67 6.20
C GLY A 416 6.96 -4.47 5.63
N LEU A 417 7.20 -3.27 6.16
CA LEU A 417 6.62 -2.02 5.65
C LEU A 417 6.97 -1.80 4.18
N ARG A 418 8.24 -2.02 3.79
CA ARG A 418 8.68 -1.90 2.40
C ARG A 418 7.97 -2.89 1.47
N CYS A 419 7.78 -4.14 1.90
CA CYS A 419 7.02 -5.13 1.11
C CYS A 419 5.52 -4.79 1.04
N ALA A 420 4.93 -4.27 2.11
CA ALA A 420 3.53 -3.85 2.12
C ALA A 420 3.29 -2.64 1.19
N ILE A 421 4.15 -1.61 1.23
CA ILE A 421 4.10 -0.48 0.29
C ILE A 421 4.26 -0.97 -1.14
N ARG A 422 5.20 -1.89 -1.40
CA ARG A 422 5.42 -2.48 -2.72
C ARG A 422 4.16 -3.16 -3.29
N ILE A 423 3.47 -3.97 -2.48
CA ILE A 423 2.24 -4.65 -2.90
C ILE A 423 1.13 -3.60 -3.15
N ALA A 424 0.94 -2.66 -2.23
CA ALA A 424 -0.07 -1.61 -2.36
C ALA A 424 0.15 -0.73 -3.60
N CYS A 425 1.41 -0.47 -3.97
CA CYS A 425 1.80 0.18 -5.22
C CYS A 425 1.42 -0.65 -6.46
N VAL A 426 1.70 -1.96 -6.48
CA VAL A 426 1.41 -2.85 -7.62
C VAL A 426 -0.09 -3.01 -7.87
N PHE A 427 -0.90 -3.11 -6.80
CA PHE A 427 -2.35 -3.30 -6.88
C PHE A 427 -3.14 -1.98 -6.78
N HIS A 428 -2.48 -0.83 -6.92
CA HIS A 428 -3.08 0.52 -6.87
C HIS A 428 -3.94 0.80 -5.61
N MET A 429 -3.59 0.20 -4.48
CA MET A 429 -4.30 0.30 -3.20
C MET A 429 -3.92 1.62 -2.50
N GLU A 430 -4.55 2.73 -2.92
CA GLU A 430 -4.20 4.10 -2.47
C GLU A 430 -4.21 4.25 -0.95
N THR A 431 -5.25 3.76 -0.26
CA THR A 431 -5.46 3.93 1.18
C THR A 431 -4.36 3.25 1.99
N GLU A 432 -4.07 1.99 1.67
CA GLU A 432 -3.05 1.18 2.32
C GLU A 432 -1.65 1.72 2.01
N ARG A 433 -1.37 2.07 0.76
CA ARG A 433 -0.11 2.69 0.33
C ARG A 433 0.17 3.98 1.12
N ASP A 434 -0.81 4.89 1.16
CA ASP A 434 -0.69 6.16 1.86
C ASP A 434 -0.52 5.93 3.38
N ALA A 435 -1.24 4.98 3.99
CA ALA A 435 -1.11 4.64 5.41
C ALA A 435 0.26 4.04 5.78
N PHE A 436 0.80 3.11 4.98
CA PHE A 436 2.13 2.53 5.22
C PHE A 436 3.24 3.57 5.03
N VAL A 437 3.14 4.44 4.00
CA VAL A 437 4.11 5.54 3.79
C VAL A 437 4.04 6.58 4.91
N GLN A 438 2.84 6.98 5.36
CA GLN A 438 2.66 7.89 6.50
C GLN A 438 3.22 7.30 7.80
N CYS A 439 3.03 6.00 8.04
CA CYS A 439 3.60 5.30 9.18
C CYS A 439 5.14 5.33 9.16
N LEU A 440 5.75 4.96 8.03
CA LEU A 440 7.21 4.99 7.86
C LEU A 440 7.76 6.42 8.00
N ALA A 441 7.08 7.42 7.44
CA ALA A 441 7.42 8.83 7.58
C ALA A 441 7.37 9.27 9.05
N ARG A 442 6.34 8.89 9.83
CA ARG A 442 6.22 9.21 11.27
C ARG A 442 7.41 8.66 12.07
N PHE A 443 7.87 7.45 11.78
CA PHE A 443 9.01 6.84 12.47
C PHE A 443 10.38 7.41 12.07
N THR A 444 10.47 8.31 11.08
CA THR A 444 11.69 9.11 10.87
C THR A 444 11.95 10.13 11.99
N LEU A 445 10.92 10.50 12.76
CA LEU A 445 10.89 11.62 13.72
C LEU A 445 11.18 13.02 13.13
N LEU A 446 11.40 13.15 11.80
CA LEU A 446 11.65 14.43 11.13
C LEU A 446 10.38 15.24 10.85
N THR A 447 9.23 14.57 10.70
CA THR A 447 7.92 15.20 10.43
C THR A 447 7.01 15.24 11.66
N ALA A 448 7.40 14.59 12.75
CA ALA A 448 6.80 14.80 14.06
C ALA A 448 7.38 16.06 14.70
N ASN A 449 6.62 16.73 15.58
CA ASN A 449 7.13 17.85 16.39
C ASN A 449 8.04 17.37 17.56
N SER A 450 8.74 16.25 17.38
CA SER A 450 9.65 15.64 18.35
C SER A 450 11.01 16.35 18.32
N PRO A 451 11.71 16.47 19.46
CA PRO A 451 13.05 17.05 19.48
C PRO A 451 14.06 16.09 18.84
N LEU A 452 14.89 16.60 17.91
CA LEU A 452 15.93 15.83 17.19
C LEU A 452 16.91 15.06 18.09
N THR A 453 17.00 15.40 19.39
CA THR A 453 17.77 14.66 20.39
C THR A 453 17.26 13.25 20.69
N GLU A 454 16.05 12.89 20.27
CA GLU A 454 15.44 11.56 20.46
C GLU A 454 15.75 10.57 19.32
N MET A 455 16.42 11.00 18.24
CA MET A 455 16.73 10.15 17.09
C MET A 455 17.75 9.04 17.40
N LYS A 456 17.35 7.79 17.13
CA LYS A 456 18.15 6.57 17.24
C LYS A 456 18.40 5.95 15.86
N ALA A 457 19.29 4.97 15.76
CA ALA A 457 19.62 4.26 14.52
C ALA A 457 18.37 3.80 13.72
N LYS A 458 17.38 3.20 14.39
CA LYS A 458 16.11 2.78 13.75
C LYS A 458 15.38 3.91 13.02
N ASN A 459 15.49 5.16 13.47
CA ASN A 459 14.89 6.32 12.80
C ASN A 459 15.68 6.72 11.54
N VAL A 460 17.02 6.58 11.58
CA VAL A 460 17.89 6.73 10.40
C VAL A 460 17.58 5.62 9.38
N ASP A 461 17.32 4.40 9.82
CA ASP A 461 16.93 3.29 8.94
C ASP A 461 15.51 3.45 8.37
N CYS A 462 14.58 4.09 9.09
CA CYS A 462 13.31 4.56 8.51
C CYS A 462 13.53 5.52 7.35
N ILE A 463 14.46 6.48 7.49
CA ILE A 463 14.82 7.45 6.44
C ILE A 463 15.45 6.73 5.22
N LYS A 464 16.42 5.83 5.45
CA LYS A 464 17.04 4.99 4.39
C LYS A 464 15.98 4.16 3.64
N THR A 465 15.01 3.60 4.36
CA THR A 465 13.90 2.80 3.80
C THR A 465 12.94 3.66 2.99
N LEU A 466 12.57 4.85 3.48
CA LEU A 466 11.67 5.79 2.79
C LEU A 466 12.29 6.32 1.48
N ILE A 467 13.59 6.63 1.50
CA ILE A 467 14.37 6.98 0.30
C ILE A 467 14.48 5.80 -0.67
N THR A 468 14.61 4.57 -0.16
CA THR A 468 14.62 3.36 -0.99
C THR A 468 13.28 3.18 -1.71
N VAL A 469 12.15 3.30 -0.99
CA VAL A 469 10.79 3.26 -1.57
C VAL A 469 10.61 4.34 -2.64
N ALA A 470 11.03 5.58 -2.37
CA ALA A 470 11.00 6.67 -3.35
C ALA A 470 11.79 6.36 -4.65
N HIS A 471 12.83 5.52 -4.55
CA HIS A 471 13.64 5.08 -5.68
C HIS A 471 13.06 3.85 -6.40
N THR A 472 12.50 2.87 -5.68
CA THR A 472 12.01 1.60 -6.24
C THR A 472 10.57 1.65 -6.74
N ASP A 473 9.74 2.56 -6.22
CA ASP A 473 8.29 2.58 -6.40
C ASP A 473 7.77 3.94 -6.89
N GLY A 474 8.68 4.84 -7.31
CA GLY A 474 8.42 6.24 -7.65
C GLY A 474 7.24 6.52 -8.59
N ASN A 475 6.93 5.60 -9.50
CA ASN A 475 5.80 5.72 -10.43
C ASN A 475 4.42 5.51 -9.76
N TYR A 476 4.36 4.72 -8.70
CA TYR A 476 3.11 4.22 -8.11
C TYR A 476 2.71 4.92 -6.81
N LEU A 477 3.61 5.76 -6.27
CA LEU A 477 3.44 6.48 -5.00
C LEU A 477 2.33 7.55 -5.03
N GLY A 478 1.92 8.07 -6.19
CA GLY A 478 0.81 9.02 -6.29
C GLY A 478 0.90 10.16 -5.26
N LYS A 479 -0.10 10.28 -4.39
CA LYS A 479 -0.18 11.31 -3.33
C LYS A 479 0.86 11.12 -2.21
N SER A 480 1.33 9.90 -1.94
CA SER A 480 2.29 9.62 -0.85
C SER A 480 3.66 10.28 -1.07
N TRP A 481 3.95 10.77 -2.28
CA TRP A 481 5.11 11.63 -2.57
C TRP A 481 5.20 12.85 -1.64
N LEU A 482 4.07 13.38 -1.14
CA LEU A 482 4.05 14.52 -0.23
C LEU A 482 4.79 14.24 1.08
N GLU A 483 4.55 13.11 1.72
CA GLU A 483 5.17 12.78 3.01
C GLU A 483 6.66 12.43 2.85
N ILE A 484 7.03 11.80 1.73
CA ILE A 484 8.42 11.54 1.36
C ILE A 484 9.19 12.86 1.18
N LEU A 485 8.63 13.82 0.44
CA LEU A 485 9.28 15.11 0.18
C LEU A 485 9.29 16.01 1.42
N LYS A 486 8.29 15.93 2.31
CA LYS A 486 8.35 16.52 3.66
C LYS A 486 9.52 15.94 4.47
N CYS A 487 9.65 14.62 4.56
CA CYS A 487 10.78 13.98 5.25
C CYS A 487 12.14 14.42 4.68
N ILE A 488 12.28 14.55 3.36
CA ILE A 488 13.51 15.04 2.72
C ILE A 488 13.77 16.52 3.04
N SER A 489 12.75 17.38 2.99
CA SER A 489 12.87 18.80 3.36
C SER A 489 13.28 18.98 4.83
N GLN A 490 12.73 18.19 5.74
CA GLN A 490 13.07 18.23 7.17
C GLN A 490 14.42 17.59 7.48
N LEU A 491 14.85 16.58 6.70
CA LEU A 491 16.21 16.03 6.75
C LEU A 491 17.25 17.12 6.45
N GLU A 492 17.05 17.87 5.36
CA GLU A 492 17.92 18.99 5.00
C GLU A 492 17.96 20.06 6.12
N LEU A 493 16.81 20.36 6.74
CA LEU A 493 16.75 21.30 7.86
C LEU A 493 17.60 20.82 9.04
N ALA A 494 17.43 19.55 9.43
CA ALA A 494 18.17 18.95 10.52
C ALA A 494 19.69 18.95 10.22
N GLN A 495 20.11 18.51 9.02
CA GLN A 495 21.51 18.51 8.60
C GLN A 495 22.12 19.93 8.67
N LEU A 496 21.42 20.93 8.14
CA LEU A 496 21.86 22.33 8.17
C LEU A 496 22.01 22.85 9.61
N ILE A 497 21.09 22.53 10.52
CA ILE A 497 21.21 22.83 11.96
C ILE A 497 22.44 22.13 12.57
N GLY A 498 22.70 20.87 12.21
CA GLY A 498 23.87 20.10 12.64
C GLY A 498 25.23 20.69 12.21
N THR A 499 25.24 21.49 11.13
CA THR A 499 26.44 22.25 10.70
C THR A 499 26.60 23.61 11.41
N GLY A 500 25.58 24.10 12.12
CA GLY A 500 25.58 25.43 12.76
C GLY A 500 25.32 26.60 11.81
N VAL A 501 25.08 26.36 10.52
CA VAL A 501 24.73 27.39 9.54
C VAL A 501 23.29 27.86 9.77
N LYS A 502 23.05 29.18 9.78
CA LYS A 502 21.69 29.73 9.90
C LYS A 502 20.94 29.66 8.55
N PRO A 503 19.67 29.19 8.49
CA PRO A 503 18.93 28.99 7.24
C PRO A 503 18.84 30.23 6.33
N GLN A 504 18.90 31.43 6.91
CA GLN A 504 18.71 32.71 6.24
C GLN A 504 19.89 33.13 5.33
N TYR A 505 21.05 32.47 5.40
CA TYR A 505 22.31 32.99 4.83
C TYR A 505 22.80 32.32 3.54
N ILE A 506 22.10 31.32 2.99
CA ILE A 506 22.43 30.74 1.66
C ILE A 506 21.89 31.64 0.54
N ARG A 507 22.35 32.90 0.48
CA ARG A 507 21.98 33.87 -0.56
C ARG A 507 22.73 33.71 -1.89
N HIS A 508 23.79 32.89 -1.97
CA HIS A 508 24.73 32.90 -3.11
C HIS A 508 25.37 31.56 -3.53
N ALA A 509 24.90 30.41 -3.03
CA ALA A 509 25.43 29.09 -3.43
C ALA A 509 24.51 28.39 -4.44
N GLY A 510 24.86 28.46 -5.73
CA GLY A 510 24.04 27.98 -6.85
C GLY A 510 23.04 29.05 -7.32
N LEU A 511 23.06 29.55 -8.56
CA LEU A 511 23.76 29.05 -9.76
C LEU A 511 24.87 30.01 -10.25
N LYS A 512 26.13 29.56 -10.21
CA LYS A 512 27.24 30.15 -10.98
C LYS A 512 27.88 29.11 -11.89
N MET A 513 27.50 29.12 -13.17
CA MET A 513 28.26 28.46 -14.24
C MET A 513 29.32 29.44 -14.78
N THR A 514 30.37 29.67 -13.98
CA THR A 514 31.50 30.56 -14.33
C THR A 514 32.80 30.00 -13.76
N ASN A 515 33.84 29.88 -14.59
CA ASN A 515 35.21 29.65 -14.12
C ASN A 515 35.67 30.88 -13.32
N ASP A 516 35.84 30.74 -12.01
CA ASP A 516 37.14 30.91 -11.33
C ASP A 516 36.97 30.77 -9.80
N SER A 517 38.06 30.47 -9.11
CA SER A 517 38.05 30.13 -7.68
C SER A 517 39.14 30.85 -6.90
N SER A 518 38.76 31.65 -5.90
CA SER A 518 39.49 31.85 -4.62
C SER A 518 38.83 32.92 -3.73
N ASN A 519 39.22 32.93 -2.44
CA ASN A 519 39.12 34.06 -1.50
C ASN A 519 37.72 34.58 -1.10
N PHE A 520 37.02 33.85 -0.21
CA PHE A 520 35.89 34.39 0.57
C PHE A 520 35.81 33.88 2.04
N LEU A 521 36.73 33.02 2.49
CA LEU A 521 36.55 32.21 3.71
C LEU A 521 37.04 32.85 5.03
N ASP A 522 37.43 34.14 5.02
CA ASP A 522 38.39 34.69 5.98
C ASP A 522 37.85 35.84 6.85
N SER A 523 36.57 35.79 7.24
CA SER A 523 35.96 36.74 8.19
C SER A 523 34.70 36.20 8.88
N PHE A 524 34.84 35.82 10.15
CA PHE A 524 34.07 36.31 11.33
C PHE A 524 34.15 35.33 12.52
N PRO A 525 34.68 35.72 13.70
CA PRO A 525 34.82 34.84 14.86
C PRO A 525 33.72 34.96 15.95
N GLU A 526 33.54 33.86 16.67
CA GLU A 526 33.09 33.70 18.09
C GLU A 526 31.89 34.48 18.67
N PHE A 527 30.84 33.75 19.08
CA PHE A 527 30.28 33.87 20.45
C PHE A 527 29.46 32.64 20.92
N ILE A 528 29.19 32.57 22.23
CA ILE A 528 28.33 31.61 22.98
C ILE A 528 28.88 30.18 23.16
N SER A 529 29.35 29.89 24.39
CA SER A 529 29.83 28.58 24.88
C SER A 529 28.76 27.70 25.56
N GLY A 530 27.49 28.11 25.53
CA GLY A 530 26.39 27.39 26.22
C GLY A 530 25.81 26.20 25.45
N GLU A 531 25.67 26.32 24.12
CA GLU A 531 24.91 25.35 23.32
C GLU A 531 25.74 24.12 22.87
N GLN A 532 27.06 24.17 23.01
CA GLN A 532 27.98 23.17 22.46
C GLN A 532 27.70 21.72 22.88
N LYS A 533 27.21 21.45 24.10
CA LYS A 533 26.83 20.09 24.52
C LYS A 533 25.56 19.58 23.82
N LYS A 534 24.59 20.47 23.57
CA LYS A 534 23.35 20.12 22.87
C LYS A 534 23.62 19.93 21.37
N LEU A 535 24.43 20.83 20.80
CA LEU A 535 24.90 20.75 19.42
C LEU A 535 25.78 19.51 19.17
N ALA A 536 26.62 19.10 20.14
CA ALA A 536 27.44 17.89 20.02
C ALA A 536 26.58 16.61 19.94
N HIS A 537 25.62 16.41 20.85
CA HIS A 537 24.74 15.24 20.82
C HIS A 537 23.83 15.21 19.57
N ILE A 538 23.40 16.38 19.08
CA ILE A 538 22.71 16.48 17.78
C ILE A 538 23.68 16.06 16.67
N LYS A 539 24.89 16.62 16.60
CA LYS A 539 25.90 16.30 15.58
C LYS A 539 26.33 14.83 15.57
N GLU A 540 26.33 14.16 16.72
CA GLU A 540 26.63 12.73 16.84
C GLU A 540 25.49 11.87 16.28
N SER A 541 24.24 12.07 16.74
CA SER A 541 23.05 11.37 16.19
C SER A 541 22.84 11.66 14.69
N MET A 542 23.16 12.89 14.25
CA MET A 542 23.08 13.29 12.85
C MET A 542 24.25 12.85 11.98
N GLY A 543 25.32 12.28 12.55
CA GLY A 543 26.48 11.82 11.79
C GLY A 543 26.12 10.77 10.74
N GLU A 544 25.26 9.81 11.09
CA GLU A 544 24.77 8.81 10.13
C GLU A 544 23.82 9.42 9.09
N THR A 545 22.87 10.26 9.50
CA THR A 545 21.87 10.85 8.59
C THR A 545 22.48 11.88 7.63
N SER A 546 23.65 12.44 7.98
CA SER A 546 24.50 13.29 7.13
C SER A 546 25.49 12.49 6.25
N SER A 547 25.40 11.15 6.24
CA SER A 547 26.28 10.31 5.43
C SER A 547 26.18 10.65 3.94
N GLN A 548 27.33 10.65 3.27
CA GLN A 548 27.46 10.82 1.81
C GLN A 548 26.49 9.91 1.02
N SER A 549 26.23 8.69 1.52
CA SER A 549 25.27 7.74 0.95
C SER A 549 23.83 8.24 0.96
N VAL A 550 23.39 8.88 2.05
CA VAL A 550 22.03 9.44 2.19
C VAL A 550 21.86 10.67 1.30
N VAL A 551 22.84 11.59 1.32
CA VAL A 551 22.83 12.80 0.48
C VAL A 551 22.79 12.44 -1.01
N VAL A 552 23.63 11.50 -1.45
CA VAL A 552 23.63 11.00 -2.84
C VAL A 552 22.34 10.25 -3.19
N ALA A 553 21.70 9.57 -2.23
CA ALA A 553 20.41 8.91 -2.47
C ALA A 553 19.25 9.90 -2.61
N VAL A 554 19.26 11.02 -1.85
CA VAL A 554 18.31 12.13 -1.99
C VAL A 554 18.48 12.83 -3.35
N ASP A 555 19.71 13.15 -3.75
CA ASP A 555 19.96 13.77 -5.07
C ASP A 555 19.50 12.88 -6.24
N ARG A 556 19.67 11.55 -6.11
CA ARG A 556 19.16 10.53 -7.07
C ARG A 556 17.64 10.47 -7.19
N ILE A 557 16.87 11.04 -6.26
CA ILE A 557 15.42 11.23 -6.39
C ILE A 557 15.16 12.44 -7.29
N PHE A 558 15.76 13.59 -7.00
CA PHE A 558 15.53 14.83 -7.75
C PHE A 558 16.04 14.75 -9.20
N THR A 559 17.28 14.28 -9.43
CA THR A 559 17.81 13.99 -10.77
C THR A 559 17.06 12.82 -11.44
N GLY A 560 16.61 11.85 -10.63
CA GLY A 560 15.80 10.72 -11.03
C GLY A 560 14.39 11.07 -11.51
N SER A 561 13.88 12.28 -11.24
CA SER A 561 12.55 12.75 -11.69
C SER A 561 12.34 12.63 -13.21
N THR A 562 13.42 12.63 -13.99
CA THR A 562 13.43 12.40 -15.45
C THR A 562 12.98 11.00 -15.87
N ARG A 563 13.10 9.99 -14.98
CA ARG A 563 12.72 8.60 -15.23
C ARG A 563 11.28 8.26 -14.82
N LEU A 564 10.61 9.16 -14.09
CA LEU A 564 9.20 8.99 -13.73
C LEU A 564 8.32 8.97 -15.00
N ASP A 565 7.18 8.29 -14.96
CA ASP A 565 6.20 8.37 -16.05
C ASP A 565 5.50 9.75 -16.12
N GLY A 566 4.47 9.86 -16.96
CA GLY A 566 3.77 11.12 -17.23
C GLY A 566 2.80 11.59 -16.14
N ASP A 567 2.38 10.69 -15.24
CA ASP A 567 1.43 10.96 -14.16
C ASP A 567 2.18 11.03 -12.82
N ALA A 568 3.13 10.12 -12.60
CA ALA A 568 4.02 10.13 -11.44
C ALA A 568 4.82 11.43 -11.32
N VAL A 569 5.35 11.97 -12.43
CA VAL A 569 6.07 13.25 -12.42
C VAL A 569 5.15 14.43 -12.05
N VAL A 570 3.86 14.38 -12.40
CA VAL A 570 2.87 15.42 -12.06
C VAL A 570 2.54 15.37 -10.57
N HIS A 571 2.33 14.17 -10.02
CA HIS A 571 2.19 13.98 -8.57
C HIS A 571 3.43 14.47 -7.81
N PHE A 572 4.64 14.10 -8.28
CA PHE A 572 5.90 14.52 -7.70
C PHE A 572 6.04 16.06 -7.64
N VAL A 573 5.82 16.78 -8.76
CA VAL A 573 5.97 18.24 -8.74
C VAL A 573 4.86 18.94 -7.96
N THR A 574 3.66 18.35 -7.90
CA THR A 574 2.55 18.87 -7.06
C THR A 574 2.91 18.78 -5.58
N ALA A 575 3.43 17.63 -5.15
CA ALA A 575 3.94 17.42 -3.80
C ALA A 575 5.09 18.38 -3.47
N LEU A 576 6.09 18.53 -4.36
CA LEU A 576 7.22 19.43 -4.13
C LEU A 576 6.80 20.91 -4.07
N CYS A 577 5.83 21.34 -4.89
CA CYS A 577 5.27 22.69 -4.80
C CYS A 577 4.57 22.93 -3.46
N GLN A 578 3.83 21.94 -2.93
CA GLN A 578 3.24 22.07 -1.59
C GLN A 578 4.30 22.19 -0.50
N VAL A 579 5.32 21.31 -0.48
CA VAL A 579 6.43 21.40 0.49
C VAL A 579 7.17 22.74 0.37
N SER A 580 7.33 23.27 -0.85
CA SER A 580 7.89 24.61 -1.05
C SER A 580 6.98 25.72 -0.52
N LEU A 581 5.65 25.63 -0.61
CA LEU A 581 4.76 26.63 0.01
C LEU A 581 4.83 26.54 1.55
N ASP A 582 4.86 25.32 2.10
CA ASP A 582 5.00 25.08 3.53
C ASP A 582 6.32 25.70 4.05
N GLU A 583 7.46 25.41 3.40
CA GLU A 583 8.79 25.99 3.71
C GLU A 583 8.83 27.52 3.66
N LEU A 584 8.16 28.13 2.67
CA LEU A 584 8.16 29.59 2.47
C LEU A 584 7.17 30.31 3.39
N SER A 585 6.21 29.59 3.98
CA SER A 585 5.23 30.11 4.95
C SER A 585 5.71 30.03 6.41
N ALA A 586 6.76 29.25 6.68
CA ALA A 586 7.29 29.04 8.02
C ALA A 586 7.86 30.33 8.65
N ALA A 587 7.86 30.41 9.99
CA ALA A 587 8.37 31.56 10.74
C ALA A 587 9.86 31.90 10.47
N THR A 588 10.63 30.94 9.94
CA THR A 588 11.90 31.21 9.26
C THR A 588 11.83 30.60 7.85
N PRO A 589 11.49 31.38 6.81
CA PRO A 589 11.30 30.85 5.47
C PRO A 589 12.56 30.19 4.92
N ARG A 590 12.39 29.08 4.18
CA ARG A 590 13.48 28.40 3.45
C ARG A 590 13.16 28.27 1.97
N MET A 591 14.22 28.21 1.16
CA MET A 591 14.12 28.11 -0.31
C MET A 591 14.60 26.76 -0.86
N PHE A 592 14.74 25.72 -0.03
CA PHE A 592 15.31 24.43 -0.45
C PHE A 592 14.43 23.75 -1.51
N SER A 593 13.14 23.54 -1.21
CA SER A 593 12.22 22.95 -2.19
C SER A 593 11.97 23.90 -3.38
N LEU A 594 12.10 25.21 -3.19
CA LEU A 594 12.03 26.19 -4.29
C LEU A 594 13.23 26.05 -5.26
N GLN A 595 14.45 25.87 -4.75
CA GLN A 595 15.65 25.58 -5.55
C GLN A 595 15.50 24.24 -6.30
N LYS A 596 15.02 23.19 -5.63
CA LYS A 596 14.74 21.90 -6.28
C LYS A 596 13.65 21.97 -7.34
N ILE A 597 12.67 22.86 -7.22
CA ILE A 597 11.70 23.15 -8.29
C ILE A 597 12.38 23.74 -9.54
N VAL A 598 13.39 24.61 -9.39
CA VAL A 598 14.16 25.15 -10.53
C VAL A 598 14.96 24.06 -11.23
N GLU A 599 15.69 23.24 -10.47
CA GLU A 599 16.44 22.09 -11.00
C GLU A 599 15.52 21.14 -11.79
N ILE A 600 14.38 20.76 -11.21
CA ILE A 600 13.45 19.79 -11.79
C ILE A 600 12.71 20.36 -12.99
N SER A 601 12.42 21.67 -13.00
CA SER A 601 11.95 22.39 -14.19
C SER A 601 12.94 22.23 -15.35
N TYR A 602 14.24 22.42 -15.07
CA TYR A 602 15.30 22.29 -16.07
C TYR A 602 15.49 20.84 -16.54
N TYR A 603 15.49 19.86 -15.63
CA TYR A 603 15.64 18.45 -15.99
C TYR A 603 14.45 17.92 -16.82
N ASN A 604 13.22 18.37 -16.54
CA ASN A 604 12.02 17.80 -17.15
C ASN A 604 11.48 18.58 -18.36
N MET A 605 12.00 19.78 -18.68
CA MET A 605 11.66 20.54 -19.90
C MET A 605 12.14 19.89 -21.22
N GLY A 606 12.60 18.64 -21.19
CA GLY A 606 12.84 17.79 -22.37
C GLY A 606 11.74 16.75 -22.64
N ARG A 607 10.74 16.61 -21.75
CA ARG A 607 9.66 15.63 -21.88
C ARG A 607 8.72 15.89 -23.06
N ILE A 608 7.94 14.88 -23.44
CA ILE A 608 6.87 15.02 -24.43
C ILE A 608 5.86 16.10 -24.02
N ARG A 609 5.35 16.83 -25.01
CA ARG A 609 4.61 18.10 -24.81
C ARG A 609 3.40 17.99 -23.89
N LEU A 610 2.67 16.87 -23.94
CA LEU A 610 1.50 16.63 -23.08
C LEU A 610 1.88 16.47 -21.60
N GLN A 611 2.98 15.75 -21.31
CA GLN A 611 3.52 15.66 -19.95
C GLN A 611 4.05 17.01 -19.48
N TRP A 612 4.84 17.69 -20.32
CA TRP A 612 5.39 19.01 -19.97
C TRP A 612 4.30 20.05 -19.70
N SER A 613 3.20 20.04 -20.46
CA SER A 613 2.08 20.96 -20.23
C SER A 613 1.44 20.78 -18.84
N ARG A 614 1.24 19.53 -18.41
CA ARG A 614 0.69 19.21 -17.07
C ARG A 614 1.66 19.55 -15.95
N ILE A 615 2.96 19.29 -16.15
CA ILE A 615 4.03 19.72 -15.23
C ILE A 615 4.02 21.26 -15.10
N TRP A 616 4.01 21.98 -16.22
CA TRP A 616 4.09 23.44 -16.22
C TRP A 616 2.83 24.14 -15.70
N GLU A 617 1.66 23.53 -15.81
CA GLU A 617 0.44 24.01 -15.16
C GLU A 617 0.61 24.12 -13.64
N VAL A 618 1.19 23.09 -13.02
CA VAL A 618 1.53 23.07 -11.58
C VAL A 618 2.67 24.05 -11.28
N LEU A 619 3.80 23.95 -12.00
CA LEU A 619 5.00 24.73 -11.71
C LEU A 619 4.80 26.24 -11.96
N GLY A 620 4.16 26.62 -13.08
CA GLY A 620 3.78 27.99 -13.36
C GLY A 620 2.75 28.53 -12.35
N GLY A 621 1.82 27.68 -11.90
CA GLY A 621 0.92 27.99 -10.78
C GLY A 621 1.66 28.28 -9.47
N HIS A 622 2.76 27.57 -9.20
CA HIS A 622 3.63 27.82 -8.05
C HIS A 622 4.44 29.11 -8.20
N PHE A 623 5.12 29.31 -9.33
CA PHE A 623 5.89 30.53 -9.61
C PHE A 623 5.03 31.81 -9.56
N ASN A 624 3.76 31.75 -9.99
CA ASN A 624 2.80 32.85 -9.82
C ASN A 624 2.61 33.24 -8.34
N LYS A 625 2.49 32.26 -7.44
CA LYS A 625 2.34 32.50 -5.98
C LYS A 625 3.64 33.05 -5.40
N VAL A 626 4.78 32.42 -5.69
CA VAL A 626 6.07 32.75 -5.08
C VAL A 626 6.64 34.08 -5.59
N GLY A 627 6.48 34.42 -6.87
CA GLY A 627 6.82 35.73 -7.41
C GLY A 627 5.93 36.88 -6.89
N CYS A 628 4.83 36.56 -6.20
CA CYS A 628 3.97 37.50 -5.50
C CYS A 628 4.09 37.39 -3.96
N ASN A 629 5.14 36.72 -3.44
CA ASN A 629 5.36 36.59 -2.00
C ASN A 629 5.64 37.97 -1.36
N PRO A 630 5.11 38.28 -0.16
CA PRO A 630 5.41 39.53 0.56
C PRO A 630 6.90 39.73 0.92
N ASN A 631 7.68 38.66 1.01
CA ASN A 631 9.13 38.73 1.19
C ASN A 631 9.82 38.90 -0.18
N GLU A 632 10.45 40.06 -0.38
CA GLU A 632 11.07 40.44 -1.64
C GLU A 632 12.23 39.52 -2.03
N ASP A 633 13.03 38.98 -1.10
CA ASP A 633 14.11 38.02 -1.42
C ASP A 633 13.56 36.78 -2.16
N ILE A 634 12.42 36.27 -1.68
CA ILE A 634 11.75 35.08 -2.23
C ILE A 634 11.17 35.39 -3.62
N ALA A 635 10.57 36.57 -3.78
CA ALA A 635 10.02 37.01 -5.06
C ALA A 635 11.12 37.29 -6.10
N VAL A 636 12.25 37.92 -5.71
CA VAL A 636 13.43 38.11 -6.57
C VAL A 636 13.99 36.77 -7.03
N PHE A 637 14.19 35.82 -6.12
CA PHE A 637 14.70 34.49 -6.46
C PHE A 637 13.79 33.78 -7.47
N ALA A 638 12.46 33.84 -7.27
CA ALA A 638 11.49 33.24 -8.17
C ALA A 638 11.45 33.90 -9.55
N VAL A 639 11.53 35.23 -9.62
CA VAL A 639 11.55 35.99 -10.89
C VAL A 639 12.85 35.73 -11.68
N ASP A 640 14.01 35.69 -11.01
CA ASP A 640 15.26 35.34 -11.70
C ASP A 640 15.29 33.88 -12.16
N SER A 641 14.77 32.96 -11.33
CA SER A 641 14.63 31.55 -11.70
C SER A 641 13.74 31.36 -12.93
N LEU A 642 12.61 32.09 -13.00
CA LEU A 642 11.77 32.15 -14.20
C LEU A 642 12.56 32.65 -15.41
N ARG A 643 13.39 33.70 -15.27
CA ARG A 643 14.22 34.25 -16.35
C ARG A 643 15.22 33.23 -16.87
N GLN A 644 15.96 32.56 -15.97
CA GLN A 644 16.94 31.54 -16.34
C GLN A 644 16.29 30.37 -17.09
N LEU A 645 15.16 29.86 -16.58
CA LEU A 645 14.41 28.78 -17.22
C LEU A 645 13.79 29.23 -18.56
N ALA A 646 13.25 30.46 -18.64
CA ALA A 646 12.65 31.01 -19.85
C ALA A 646 13.67 31.18 -20.99
N MET A 647 14.88 31.68 -20.70
CA MET A 647 15.96 31.74 -21.69
C MET A 647 16.26 30.35 -22.26
N LYS A 648 16.48 29.37 -21.37
CA LYS A 648 16.76 27.97 -21.76
C LYS A 648 15.58 27.27 -22.44
N PHE A 649 14.35 27.75 -22.25
CA PHE A 649 13.15 27.25 -22.94
C PHE A 649 12.99 27.88 -24.33
N ILE A 650 13.23 29.20 -24.47
CA ILE A 650 13.16 29.91 -25.75
C ILE A 650 14.27 29.44 -26.70
N GLU A 651 15.48 29.15 -26.19
CA GLU A 651 16.61 28.57 -26.95
C GLU A 651 16.26 27.27 -27.70
N LYS A 652 15.29 26.48 -27.21
CA LYS A 652 14.84 25.24 -27.89
C LYS A 652 13.96 25.50 -29.11
N GLY A 653 13.49 26.74 -29.28
CA GLY A 653 12.56 27.14 -30.32
C GLY A 653 11.14 26.59 -30.16
N GLU A 654 10.22 27.14 -30.96
CA GLU A 654 8.81 26.75 -30.98
C GLU A 654 8.37 26.34 -32.38
N PHE A 655 7.52 25.31 -32.45
CA PHE A 655 6.95 24.78 -33.69
C PHE A 655 5.75 25.62 -34.15
N SER A 656 5.53 25.72 -35.45
CA SER A 656 4.36 26.41 -36.03
C SER A 656 3.05 25.87 -35.46
N ASN A 657 2.07 26.76 -35.31
CA ASN A 657 0.74 26.52 -34.73
C ASN A 657 0.69 26.21 -33.21
N PHE A 658 1.83 26.01 -32.54
CA PHE A 658 1.88 25.87 -31.07
C PHE A 658 2.09 27.20 -30.35
N ARG A 659 1.81 27.23 -29.05
CA ARG A 659 1.86 28.44 -28.19
C ARG A 659 2.44 28.16 -26.79
N PHE A 660 3.51 27.37 -26.73
CA PHE A 660 4.18 27.01 -25.48
C PHE A 660 4.93 28.18 -24.86
N GLN A 661 5.61 29.02 -25.66
CA GLN A 661 6.31 30.21 -25.14
C GLN A 661 5.33 31.19 -24.48
N LYS A 662 4.11 31.31 -25.03
CA LYS A 662 3.03 32.11 -24.43
C LYS A 662 2.68 31.66 -23.01
N GLU A 663 2.38 30.37 -22.81
CA GLU A 663 2.05 29.87 -21.46
C GLU A 663 3.28 29.77 -20.54
N PHE A 664 4.50 29.68 -21.10
CA PHE A 664 5.75 29.76 -20.33
C PHE A 664 6.00 31.16 -19.77
N LEU A 665 5.80 32.21 -20.59
CA LEU A 665 6.08 33.61 -20.19
C LEU A 665 4.92 34.28 -19.42
N ARG A 666 3.74 33.65 -19.39
CA ARG A 666 2.55 34.11 -18.65
C ARG A 666 2.79 34.47 -17.17
N PRO A 667 3.70 33.84 -16.40
CA PRO A 667 3.99 34.26 -15.03
C PRO A 667 4.58 35.66 -14.89
N PHE A 668 5.38 36.15 -15.85
CA PHE A 668 5.90 37.52 -15.79
C PHE A 668 4.77 38.56 -15.88
N GLU A 669 3.79 38.33 -16.77
CA GLU A 669 2.58 39.14 -16.89
C GLU A 669 1.73 39.10 -15.61
N HIS A 670 1.62 37.92 -14.98
CA HIS A 670 0.91 37.76 -13.72
C HIS A 670 1.59 38.54 -12.58
N ILE A 671 2.89 38.37 -12.41
CA ILE A 671 3.68 38.98 -11.33
C ILE A 671 3.70 40.50 -11.49
N MET A 672 3.96 41.02 -12.70
CA MET A 672 3.91 42.46 -12.99
C MET A 672 2.56 43.09 -12.63
N LYS A 673 1.45 42.37 -12.88
CA LYS A 673 0.08 42.82 -12.62
C LYS A 673 -0.35 42.68 -11.15
N ARG A 674 0.27 41.80 -10.37
CA ARG A 674 -0.17 41.46 -9.00
C ARG A 674 0.75 41.96 -7.91
N ASN A 675 2.05 42.08 -8.15
CA ASN A 675 3.00 42.54 -7.15
C ASN A 675 2.89 44.07 -6.95
N ARG A 676 3.14 44.53 -5.73
CA ARG A 676 3.12 45.96 -5.34
C ARG A 676 4.51 46.56 -5.17
N SER A 677 5.55 45.73 -5.01
CA SER A 677 6.93 46.19 -4.91
C SER A 677 7.43 46.69 -6.26
N LEU A 678 7.97 47.91 -6.26
CA LEU A 678 8.63 48.48 -7.44
C LEU A 678 9.90 47.69 -7.79
N MET A 679 10.63 47.17 -6.79
CA MET A 679 11.82 46.34 -7.00
C MET A 679 11.49 45.07 -7.80
N ILE A 680 10.38 44.39 -7.47
CA ILE A 680 9.98 43.17 -8.20
C ILE A 680 9.50 43.50 -9.61
N LYS A 681 8.81 44.65 -9.80
CA LYS A 681 8.38 45.10 -11.13
C LYS A 681 9.54 45.48 -12.03
N ASP A 682 10.48 46.29 -11.54
CA ASP A 682 11.73 46.62 -12.21
C ASP A 682 12.51 45.35 -12.59
N MET A 683 12.66 44.40 -11.65
CA MET A 683 13.29 43.11 -11.93
C MET A 683 12.56 42.33 -13.03
N VAL A 684 11.22 42.30 -13.04
CA VAL A 684 10.45 41.66 -14.13
C VAL A 684 10.69 42.34 -15.47
N VAL A 685 10.71 43.69 -15.55
CA VAL A 685 10.99 44.41 -16.81
C VAL A 685 12.42 44.11 -17.27
N ARG A 686 13.43 44.18 -16.39
CA ARG A 686 14.81 43.78 -16.70
C ARG A 686 14.91 42.34 -17.21
N CYS A 687 14.15 41.41 -16.63
CA CYS A 687 14.09 40.02 -17.09
C CYS A 687 13.56 39.92 -18.53
N ILE A 688 12.46 40.62 -18.85
CA ILE A 688 11.91 40.65 -20.21
C ILE A 688 12.91 41.31 -21.18
N THR A 689 13.48 42.46 -20.85
CA THR A 689 14.47 43.17 -21.69
C THR A 689 15.70 42.32 -21.96
N GLN A 690 16.24 41.62 -20.96
CA GLN A 690 17.37 40.72 -21.18
C GLN A 690 17.01 39.54 -22.08
N MET A 691 15.79 38.99 -21.97
CA MET A 691 15.32 37.92 -22.86
C MET A 691 15.13 38.41 -24.30
N VAL A 692 14.57 39.60 -24.52
CA VAL A 692 14.48 40.22 -25.85
C VAL A 692 15.88 40.36 -26.44
N ASN A 693 16.80 41.00 -25.72
CA ASN A 693 18.12 41.35 -26.25
C ASN A 693 19.04 40.12 -26.44
N SER A 694 18.70 38.97 -25.82
CA SER A 694 19.45 37.71 -25.96
C SER A 694 18.81 36.70 -26.93
N GLN A 695 17.48 36.76 -27.14
CA GLN A 695 16.71 35.66 -27.76
C GLN A 695 15.61 36.09 -28.75
N ALA A 696 15.50 37.37 -29.13
CA ALA A 696 14.42 37.89 -29.99
C ALA A 696 14.09 37.01 -31.22
N SER A 697 15.09 36.55 -31.97
CA SER A 697 14.94 35.70 -33.17
C SER A 697 14.34 34.30 -32.88
N ASN A 698 14.42 33.83 -31.64
CA ASN A 698 13.82 32.57 -31.19
C ASN A 698 12.40 32.76 -30.60
N VAL A 699 11.96 33.99 -30.34
CA VAL A 699 10.63 34.28 -29.80
C VAL A 699 9.57 34.22 -30.92
N LYS A 700 8.50 33.47 -30.67
CA LYS A 700 7.36 33.27 -31.58
C LYS A 700 6.05 33.62 -30.87
N SER A 701 5.37 32.68 -30.21
CA SER A 701 4.13 33.00 -29.48
C SER A 701 4.36 33.87 -28.23
N GLY A 702 5.57 33.87 -27.68
CA GLY A 702 5.94 34.61 -26.47
C GLY A 702 5.84 36.14 -26.60
N TRP A 703 5.92 36.70 -27.82
CA TRP A 703 5.82 38.14 -28.06
C TRP A 703 4.56 38.77 -27.45
N LYS A 704 3.43 38.04 -27.39
CA LYS A 704 2.20 38.56 -26.78
C LYS A 704 2.39 38.90 -25.29
N ASN A 705 3.10 38.07 -24.53
CA ASN A 705 3.32 38.31 -23.10
C ASN A 705 4.41 39.37 -22.88
N ILE A 706 5.44 39.41 -23.73
CA ILE A 706 6.49 40.46 -23.73
C ILE A 706 5.84 41.85 -23.85
N PHE A 707 5.04 42.08 -24.90
CA PHE A 707 4.33 43.35 -25.07
C PHE A 707 3.27 43.58 -23.98
N SER A 708 2.66 42.53 -23.42
CA SER A 708 1.74 42.69 -22.29
C SER A 708 2.43 43.13 -21.00
N VAL A 709 3.67 42.70 -20.74
CA VAL A 709 4.48 43.19 -19.61
C VAL A 709 4.89 44.64 -19.85
N PHE A 710 5.38 45.00 -21.04
CA PHE A 710 5.73 46.40 -21.34
C PHE A 710 4.52 47.34 -21.32
N HIS A 711 3.33 46.88 -21.73
CA HIS A 711 2.09 47.66 -21.59
C HIS A 711 1.71 47.92 -20.13
N LEU A 712 1.90 46.92 -19.24
CA LEU A 712 1.69 47.10 -17.80
C LEU A 712 2.76 48.03 -17.19
N ALA A 713 4.02 47.93 -17.62
CA ALA A 713 5.12 48.80 -17.19
C ALA A 713 4.95 50.25 -17.63
N ALA A 714 4.53 50.50 -18.87
CA ALA A 714 4.17 51.83 -19.38
C ALA A 714 2.89 52.41 -18.76
N SER A 715 2.23 51.66 -17.87
CA SER A 715 1.07 52.09 -17.07
C SER A 715 1.42 52.23 -15.57
N ASP A 716 2.71 52.16 -15.21
CA ASP A 716 3.19 52.33 -13.84
C ASP A 716 3.51 53.80 -13.52
N ASN A 717 3.77 54.10 -12.24
CA ASN A 717 4.11 55.44 -11.77
C ASN A 717 5.62 55.67 -11.61
N ASP A 718 6.45 54.62 -11.70
CA ASP A 718 7.90 54.73 -11.61
C ASP A 718 8.52 55.03 -12.99
N GLU A 719 9.23 56.14 -13.07
CA GLU A 719 9.82 56.66 -14.32
C GLU A 719 10.84 55.69 -14.94
N ASN A 720 11.63 54.98 -14.14
CA ASN A 720 12.63 54.01 -14.62
C ASN A 720 11.97 52.78 -15.24
N ILE A 721 10.90 52.28 -14.62
CA ILE A 721 10.10 51.14 -15.11
C ILE A 721 9.43 51.49 -16.45
N VAL A 722 8.89 52.71 -16.54
CA VAL A 722 8.26 53.23 -17.76
C VAL A 722 9.30 53.44 -18.87
N GLU A 723 10.40 54.15 -18.59
CA GLU A 723 11.47 54.45 -19.57
C GLU A 723 12.09 53.16 -20.12
N MET A 724 12.45 52.20 -19.28
CA MET A 724 13.06 50.93 -19.70
C MET A 724 12.12 50.12 -20.62
N ALA A 725 10.81 50.13 -20.34
CA ALA A 725 9.81 49.47 -21.18
C ALA A 725 9.65 50.17 -22.54
N PHE A 726 9.67 51.50 -22.59
CA PHE A 726 9.63 52.28 -23.83
C PHE A 726 10.89 52.10 -24.67
N ASP A 727 12.09 52.19 -24.08
CA ASP A 727 13.34 52.06 -24.82
C ASP A 727 13.56 50.63 -25.33
N THR A 728 13.16 49.60 -24.58
CA THR A 728 13.18 48.21 -25.08
C THR A 728 12.17 48.02 -26.22
N THR A 729 10.97 48.61 -26.12
CA THR A 729 9.96 48.56 -27.19
C THR A 729 10.44 49.25 -28.46
N LYS A 730 11.12 50.39 -28.33
CA LYS A 730 11.79 51.13 -29.40
C LYS A 730 12.94 50.32 -30.02
N GLU A 731 13.75 49.64 -29.22
CA GLU A 731 14.77 48.70 -29.70
C GLU A 731 14.15 47.58 -30.55
N ILE A 732 13.03 46.98 -30.10
CA ILE A 732 12.33 45.93 -30.84
C ILE A 732 11.83 46.43 -32.21
N ILE A 733 11.20 47.61 -32.24
CA ILE A 733 10.68 48.21 -33.46
C ILE A 733 11.82 48.55 -34.43
N CYS A 734 12.89 49.18 -33.96
CA CYS A 734 13.99 49.60 -34.82
C CYS A 734 14.86 48.43 -35.32
N LYS A 735 15.08 47.37 -34.52
CA LYS A 735 16.00 46.27 -34.88
C LYS A 735 15.32 45.06 -35.51
N TYR A 736 14.21 44.57 -34.94
CA TYR A 736 13.63 43.27 -35.33
C TYR A 736 12.42 43.41 -36.25
N TYR A 737 11.61 44.46 -36.10
CA TYR A 737 10.39 44.64 -36.92
C TYR A 737 10.69 44.76 -38.43
N HIS A 738 11.76 45.47 -38.80
CA HIS A 738 12.21 45.57 -40.19
C HIS A 738 12.72 44.26 -40.80
N VAL A 739 13.15 43.31 -39.97
CA VAL A 739 13.75 42.03 -40.41
C VAL A 739 12.69 40.92 -40.47
N ASP A 740 11.95 40.71 -39.38
CA ASP A 740 11.04 39.56 -39.25
C ASP A 740 9.64 39.80 -39.81
N PHE A 741 9.07 41.00 -39.65
CA PHE A 741 7.70 41.28 -40.11
C PHE A 741 7.61 41.56 -41.62
N PHE A 742 8.66 42.08 -42.25
CA PHE A 742 8.68 42.31 -43.70
C PHE A 742 8.61 40.98 -44.48
N ILE A 743 9.19 39.91 -43.94
CA ILE A 743 9.13 38.55 -44.52
C ILE A 743 7.71 37.97 -44.45
N TYR A 744 6.94 38.26 -43.40
CA TYR A 744 5.54 37.85 -43.32
C TYR A 744 4.64 38.62 -44.31
N SER A 745 4.89 39.91 -44.52
CA SER A 745 4.22 40.70 -45.56
C SER A 745 4.43 40.07 -46.95
N LEU A 746 5.70 39.83 -47.32
CA LEU A 746 6.05 39.19 -48.60
C LEU A 746 5.49 37.77 -48.75
N LYS A 747 5.43 36.97 -47.69
CA LYS A 747 4.85 35.62 -47.74
C LYS A 747 3.33 35.63 -47.95
N SER A 748 2.61 36.59 -47.38
CA SER A 748 1.18 36.76 -47.69
C SER A 748 0.96 37.22 -49.13
N SER A 749 1.83 38.07 -49.69
CA SER A 749 1.78 38.47 -51.10
C SER A 749 2.08 37.32 -52.07
N PHE A 750 2.96 36.39 -51.70
CA PHE A 750 3.32 35.22 -52.52
C PHE A 750 2.36 34.02 -52.43
N TYR A 751 1.28 34.11 -51.66
CA TYR A 751 0.15 33.17 -51.67
C TYR A 751 -1.11 33.75 -52.35
N LEU A 752 -0.96 34.89 -53.05
CA LEU A 752 -1.99 35.61 -53.80
C LEU A 752 -1.59 35.85 -55.28
N LEU A 753 -0.61 35.09 -55.75
CA LEU A 753 -0.09 34.98 -57.13
C LEU A 753 0.10 33.50 -57.48
#